data_AF-A0A7W0HLK7-F1
#
_entry.id   AF-A0A7W0HLK7-F1
#
_cell.length_a   1.000
_cell.length_b   1.000
_cell.length_c   1.000
_cell.angle_alpha   90.00
_cell.angle_beta   90.00
_cell.angle_gamma   90.00
#
_symmetry.space_group_name_H-M   'P 1'
#
loop_
_entity.id
_entity.type
_entity.pdbx_description
1 polymer ?
#
loop_
_entity_poly.entity_id
_entity_poly.type
_entity_poly.pdbx_seq_one_letter_code
_entity_poly.pdbx_strand_id
1 'polypeptide(L)'
;MPKLNPFHELYVTETTSPEDFVKLFSPVLVESALALFKPGNVVLMGVQGSGKSMLLNLLKTDIRLAYSKLNETLPIPEEYSNFIGAGINLTRSGALDFGQRPVDNAEEEDLLKLPLFFADFINYWIVNDIINSLLDLEKANNGRIAKSLGLKATSSNLNKFSKALSKDDCWFGYLEDSENFESLRKKINERIQTYRKFFNYNIDKIPKDIIRSKTSVGEPISKAVLLLRETKVIPEKMQVFIRIDQYEQLGHLKLWNGELGKQFKRIINKCIGLRNPNISYRIGVRKYGWETDLEIYGTSARLEAERDYKIINLDEVTKRHENRSGWIFPRFTEDVFERRLKNSGFKIPHDCKDLQLRVLGKGLSPEEKARRYGGQSPSRAVKIESTWTDETQKTLKEITKASPLSAKLYEGWLRQNREFVHPVCIDDKLPFDKKPYWKKERKHIALMQIAGRCAERMIWTGKEEVIHLSGGNILAYISICQHIWHVWVRSEHEKRQNIDNLPLPTPIPDEIQTIGIHAASTYWLNKLTEQPGGDVRKKFIDFLGAIFHKNMLYDLAMSYPGGNGFSIKNEELERDREIGGFLKQAADYGALFDIPHTTKTPDKLPRTKFYLNPIFSPYYRLPAQRTKEPSYVRISEIREWMIKAEVITKGATPRQLSLFDLETEEDK
;
A
#
# COMPACT_ATOMS: atom_id res chain seq x y z
N MET A 1 18.36 -24.27 -9.24
CA MET A 1 17.14 -25.09 -9.32
C MET A 1 15.94 -24.16 -9.25
N PRO A 2 14.85 -24.41 -9.98
CA PRO A 2 13.66 -23.57 -9.88
C PRO A 2 13.10 -23.60 -8.47
N LYS A 3 12.76 -22.44 -7.89
CA LYS A 3 11.84 -22.44 -6.74
C LYS A 3 10.51 -22.97 -7.26
N LEU A 4 9.96 -24.03 -6.64
CA LEU A 4 8.70 -24.66 -7.06
C LEU A 4 7.56 -23.64 -7.26
N ASN A 5 7.52 -22.59 -6.44
CA ASN A 5 6.60 -21.47 -6.59
C ASN A 5 7.37 -20.14 -6.74
N PRO A 6 7.31 -19.49 -7.92
CA PRO A 6 8.01 -18.23 -8.20
C PRO A 6 7.45 -17.01 -7.41
N PHE A 7 6.30 -17.18 -6.77
CA PHE A 7 5.61 -16.14 -5.99
C PHE A 7 5.67 -16.40 -4.49
N HIS A 8 6.46 -17.37 -4.01
CA HIS A 8 6.49 -17.75 -2.59
C HIS A 8 6.85 -16.60 -1.64
N GLU A 9 7.83 -15.77 -2.02
CA GLU A 9 8.23 -14.61 -1.21
C GLU A 9 7.41 -13.38 -1.62
N LEU A 10 6.64 -12.85 -0.67
CA LEU A 10 5.76 -11.70 -0.89
C LEU A 10 6.50 -10.35 -0.78
N TYR A 11 7.39 -10.19 0.20
CA TYR A 11 8.09 -8.93 0.52
C TYR A 11 9.52 -8.85 -0.02
N VAL A 12 9.76 -9.45 -1.20
CA VAL A 12 11.11 -9.74 -1.72
C VAL A 12 12.00 -8.50 -1.66
N THR A 13 11.51 -7.36 -2.13
CA THR A 13 12.31 -6.14 -2.27
C THR A 13 12.65 -5.41 -0.96
N GLU A 14 12.12 -5.84 0.18
CA GLU A 14 12.41 -5.25 1.51
C GLU A 14 13.42 -6.09 2.32
N THR A 15 13.59 -7.36 1.95
CA THR A 15 14.39 -8.34 2.70
C THR A 15 15.46 -9.05 1.87
N THR A 16 15.45 -8.90 0.54
CA THR A 16 16.47 -9.54 -0.31
C THR A 16 17.77 -8.75 -0.40
N SER A 17 18.79 -9.46 -0.88
CA SER A 17 20.04 -8.87 -1.32
C SER A 17 19.82 -7.75 -2.35
N PRO A 18 20.70 -6.75 -2.40
CA PRO A 18 20.72 -5.75 -3.47
C PRO A 18 20.71 -6.34 -4.88
N GLU A 19 21.41 -7.45 -5.11
CA GLU A 19 21.47 -8.12 -6.42
C GLU A 19 20.13 -8.73 -6.83
N ASP A 20 19.40 -9.34 -5.90
CA ASP A 20 18.08 -9.89 -6.19
C ASP A 20 17.04 -8.77 -6.37
N PHE A 21 17.21 -7.64 -5.67
CA PHE A 21 16.41 -6.45 -5.93
C PHE A 21 16.51 -6.02 -7.39
N VAL A 22 17.71 -5.96 -7.98
CA VAL A 22 17.91 -5.58 -9.39
C VAL A 22 17.13 -6.48 -10.34
N LYS A 23 17.15 -7.80 -10.11
CA LYS A 23 16.45 -8.78 -10.95
C LYS A 23 14.94 -8.64 -10.86
N LEU A 24 14.42 -8.30 -9.68
CA LEU A 24 12.99 -8.33 -9.39
C LEU A 24 12.30 -6.96 -9.46
N PHE A 25 13.06 -5.87 -9.39
CA PHE A 25 12.52 -4.53 -9.42
C PHE A 25 11.88 -4.22 -10.78
N SER A 26 10.67 -3.69 -10.75
CA SER A 26 9.96 -3.25 -11.95
C SER A 26 10.13 -1.74 -12.16
N PRO A 27 10.65 -1.30 -13.32
CA PRO A 27 10.81 0.12 -13.63
C PRO A 27 9.49 0.83 -13.95
N VAL A 28 8.37 0.10 -14.09
CA VAL A 28 7.09 0.66 -14.57
C VAL A 28 6.57 1.82 -13.73
N LEU A 29 6.84 1.83 -12.42
CA LEU A 29 6.41 2.90 -11.51
C LEU A 29 7.30 4.15 -11.56
N VAL A 30 8.52 4.06 -12.10
CA VAL A 30 9.51 5.15 -12.07
C VAL A 30 9.00 6.39 -12.81
N GLU A 31 8.38 6.20 -13.98
CA GLU A 31 7.81 7.28 -14.79
C GLU A 31 6.76 8.09 -14.01
N SER A 32 5.93 7.40 -13.22
CA SER A 32 4.90 8.03 -12.38
C SER A 32 5.45 8.61 -11.08
N ALA A 33 6.69 8.30 -10.73
CA ALA A 33 7.36 8.73 -9.52
C ALA A 33 8.58 9.63 -9.77
N LEU A 34 8.71 10.24 -10.97
CA LEU A 34 9.89 11.03 -11.35
C LEU A 34 10.22 12.17 -10.37
N ALA A 35 9.22 12.76 -9.70
CA ALA A 35 9.45 13.78 -8.69
C ALA A 35 10.33 13.28 -7.53
N LEU A 36 10.35 11.97 -7.25
CA LEU A 36 11.22 11.34 -6.25
C LEU A 36 12.71 11.55 -6.55
N PHE A 37 13.09 11.75 -7.80
CA PHE A 37 14.49 11.91 -8.21
C PHE A 37 14.87 13.37 -8.51
N LYS A 38 13.96 14.33 -8.32
CA LYS A 38 14.17 15.76 -8.56
C LYS A 38 14.48 16.53 -7.27
N PRO A 39 15.16 17.69 -7.33
CA PRO A 39 15.32 18.55 -6.15
C PRO A 39 13.98 18.93 -5.50
N GLY A 40 13.97 19.13 -4.18
CA GLY A 40 12.78 19.46 -3.39
C GLY A 40 12.23 18.24 -2.63
N ASN A 41 11.50 18.46 -1.53
CA ASN A 41 11.03 17.38 -0.66
C ASN A 41 9.85 16.61 -1.26
N VAL A 42 9.80 15.31 -1.01
CA VAL A 42 8.75 14.42 -1.51
C VAL A 42 8.23 13.52 -0.40
N VAL A 43 6.91 13.40 -0.34
CA VAL A 43 6.18 12.47 0.50
C VAL A 43 5.57 11.40 -0.40
N LEU A 44 6.05 10.17 -0.25
CA LEU A 44 5.60 9.00 -0.98
C LEU A 44 4.57 8.23 -0.15
N MET A 45 3.32 8.28 -0.58
CA MET A 45 2.17 7.70 0.12
C MET A 45 1.65 6.45 -0.57
N GLY A 46 0.96 5.62 0.22
CA GLY A 46 0.16 4.50 -0.24
C GLY A 46 0.03 3.39 0.81
N VAL A 47 -0.84 2.42 0.57
CA VAL A 47 -1.01 1.26 1.46
C VAL A 47 0.19 0.31 1.43
N GLN A 48 0.22 -0.66 2.34
CA GLN A 48 1.23 -1.72 2.30
C GLN A 48 1.14 -2.48 0.97
N GLY A 49 2.29 -2.71 0.32
CA GLY A 49 2.32 -3.38 -0.98
C GLY A 49 1.98 -2.51 -2.19
N SER A 50 1.96 -1.18 -2.06
CA SER A 50 1.81 -0.26 -3.20
C SER A 50 3.12 0.04 -3.96
N GLY A 51 4.27 -0.39 -3.44
CA GLY A 51 5.59 -0.18 -4.05
C GLY A 51 6.45 0.94 -3.45
N LYS A 52 6.03 1.55 -2.33
CA LYS A 52 6.77 2.64 -1.66
C LYS A 52 8.23 2.28 -1.36
N SER A 53 8.44 1.21 -0.61
CA SER A 53 9.77 0.75 -0.18
C SER A 53 10.66 0.42 -1.38
N MET A 54 10.07 -0.12 -2.47
CA MET A 54 10.79 -0.39 -3.72
C MET A 54 11.35 0.89 -4.35
N LEU A 55 10.52 1.92 -4.47
CA LEU A 55 10.95 3.20 -5.05
C LEU A 55 11.97 3.92 -4.15
N LEU A 56 11.78 3.89 -2.83
CA LEU A 56 12.75 4.47 -1.89
C LEU A 56 14.09 3.71 -1.92
N ASN A 57 14.07 2.39 -2.11
CA ASN A 57 15.29 1.59 -2.21
C ASN A 57 16.14 1.94 -3.43
N LEU A 58 15.56 2.43 -4.54
CA LEU A 58 16.36 2.92 -5.69
C LEU A 58 17.31 4.05 -5.34
N LEU A 59 17.04 4.79 -4.26
CA LEU A 59 17.91 5.85 -3.80
C LEU A 59 19.10 5.31 -2.98
N LYS A 60 19.06 4.04 -2.55
CA LYS A 60 20.12 3.48 -1.70
C LYS A 60 21.39 3.23 -2.50
N THR A 61 22.52 3.46 -1.84
CA THR A 61 23.85 3.28 -2.41
C THR A 61 24.08 1.83 -2.81
N ASP A 62 23.80 0.88 -1.92
CA ASP A 62 23.94 -0.57 -2.17
C ASP A 62 23.15 -1.05 -3.41
N ILE A 63 21.93 -0.56 -3.63
CA ILE A 63 21.13 -0.87 -4.81
C ILE A 63 21.80 -0.34 -6.08
N ARG A 64 22.28 0.91 -6.09
CA ARG A 64 23.04 1.46 -7.22
C ARG A 64 24.29 0.61 -7.52
N LEU A 65 25.01 0.22 -6.47
CA LEU A 65 26.20 -0.63 -6.61
C LEU A 65 25.84 -1.99 -7.24
N ALA A 66 24.71 -2.58 -6.83
CA ALA A 66 24.23 -3.83 -7.38
C ALA A 66 23.88 -3.74 -8.88
N TYR A 67 23.21 -2.67 -9.32
CA TYR A 67 22.96 -2.42 -10.75
C TYR A 67 24.28 -2.39 -11.53
N SER A 68 25.26 -1.63 -11.03
CA SER A 68 26.57 -1.55 -11.69
C SER A 68 27.34 -2.88 -11.67
N LYS A 69 27.26 -3.66 -10.58
CA LYS A 69 27.92 -4.97 -10.46
C LYS A 69 27.33 -5.99 -11.44
N LEU A 70 26.02 -5.92 -11.69
CA LEU A 70 25.33 -6.79 -12.63
C LEU A 70 25.37 -6.28 -14.08
N ASN A 71 26.04 -5.15 -14.35
CA ASN A 71 26.05 -4.45 -15.64
C ASN A 71 24.63 -4.11 -16.15
N GLU A 72 23.72 -3.85 -15.22
CA GLU A 72 22.35 -3.42 -15.51
C GLU A 72 22.24 -1.90 -15.40
N THR A 73 21.37 -1.30 -16.22
CA THR A 73 21.13 0.15 -16.17
C THR A 73 20.25 0.47 -14.97
N LEU A 74 20.68 1.43 -14.14
CA LEU A 74 19.86 1.95 -13.05
C LEU A 74 18.57 2.55 -13.66
N PRO A 75 17.37 2.12 -13.24
CA PRO A 75 16.12 2.50 -13.88
C PRO A 75 15.68 3.89 -13.41
N ILE A 76 16.53 4.89 -13.60
CA ILE A 76 16.31 6.30 -13.31
C ILE A 76 16.84 7.06 -14.54
N PRO A 77 16.13 8.05 -15.07
CA PRO A 77 16.63 8.87 -16.16
C PRO A 77 18.03 9.43 -15.84
N GLU A 78 18.89 9.47 -16.86
CA GLU A 78 20.31 9.83 -16.70
C GLU A 78 20.47 11.22 -16.07
N GLU A 79 19.61 12.18 -16.45
CA GLU A 79 19.60 13.54 -15.91
C GLU A 79 19.30 13.61 -14.41
N TYR A 80 18.68 12.58 -13.83
CA TYR A 80 18.37 12.47 -12.40
C TYR A 80 19.24 11.43 -11.69
N SER A 81 20.20 10.83 -12.38
CA SER A 81 21.08 9.79 -11.83
C SER A 81 22.24 10.33 -11.01
N ASN A 82 22.49 11.64 -11.00
CA ASN A 82 23.60 12.27 -10.28
C ASN A 82 23.21 12.65 -8.83
N PHE A 83 23.19 11.66 -7.94
CA PHE A 83 22.86 11.86 -6.52
C PHE A 83 23.59 10.91 -5.57
N ILE A 84 23.65 11.29 -4.29
CA ILE A 84 23.93 10.41 -3.15
C ILE A 84 22.65 10.26 -2.34
N GLY A 85 22.30 9.03 -1.96
CA GLY A 85 21.11 8.78 -1.15
C GLY A 85 21.47 8.16 0.19
N ALA A 86 21.23 8.91 1.26
CA ALA A 86 21.35 8.47 2.64
C ALA A 86 19.96 8.38 3.29
N GLY A 87 19.86 7.84 4.50
CA GLY A 87 18.63 7.93 5.26
C GLY A 87 18.54 7.04 6.48
N ILE A 88 17.31 6.94 6.98
CA ILE A 88 16.96 6.19 8.18
C ILE A 88 15.66 5.43 7.95
N ASN A 89 15.62 4.19 8.42
CA ASN A 89 14.38 3.45 8.63
C ASN A 89 14.08 3.48 10.12
N LEU A 90 12.97 4.11 10.51
CA LEU A 90 12.70 4.42 11.92
C LEU A 90 12.53 3.16 12.78
N THR A 91 11.99 2.08 12.21
CA THR A 91 11.86 0.80 12.92
C THR A 91 13.21 0.10 13.11
N ARG A 92 14.07 0.07 12.10
CA ARG A 92 15.34 -0.69 12.14
C ARG A 92 16.50 0.05 12.82
N SER A 93 16.38 1.36 12.99
CA SER A 93 17.46 2.20 13.54
C SER A 93 17.47 2.27 15.08
N GLY A 94 16.41 1.82 15.75
CA GLY A 94 16.20 2.06 17.18
C GLY A 94 15.61 3.44 17.49
N ALA A 95 15.17 4.18 16.46
CA ALA A 95 14.53 5.48 16.63
C ALA A 95 13.23 5.40 17.47
N LEU A 96 12.52 4.27 17.41
CA LEU A 96 11.32 4.05 18.23
C LEU A 96 11.63 3.81 19.72
N ASP A 97 12.87 3.48 20.07
CA ASP A 97 13.27 3.20 21.46
C ASP A 97 13.29 4.48 22.31
N PHE A 98 13.36 5.65 21.67
CA PHE A 98 13.17 6.96 22.32
C PHE A 98 11.79 7.10 22.97
N GLY A 99 10.80 6.34 22.49
CA GLY A 99 9.48 6.27 23.08
C GLY A 99 9.29 5.11 24.05
N GLN A 100 10.37 4.57 24.64
CA GLN A 100 10.29 3.46 25.62
C GLN A 100 10.95 3.77 26.97
N ARG A 101 11.86 4.74 27.03
CA ARG A 101 12.62 5.04 28.25
C ARG A 101 12.72 6.56 28.49
N PRO A 102 12.31 7.05 29.67
CA PRO A 102 12.51 8.45 30.06
C PRO A 102 14.00 8.79 30.23
N VAL A 103 14.39 10.04 29.99
CA VAL A 103 15.77 10.52 30.18
C VAL A 103 15.96 11.05 31.59
N ASP A 104 15.03 11.89 32.03
CA ASP A 104 14.95 12.39 33.40
C ASP A 104 13.68 11.78 34.03
N ASN A 105 13.71 11.38 35.30
CA ASN A 105 12.58 10.71 35.97
C ASN A 105 11.32 11.62 36.19
N ALA A 106 11.13 12.64 35.35
CA ALA A 106 10.04 13.61 35.39
C ALA A 106 9.36 13.70 34.00
N GLU A 107 8.12 13.22 33.92
CA GLU A 107 7.40 13.04 32.64
C GLU A 107 7.21 14.34 31.83
N GLU A 108 6.86 15.46 32.49
CA GLU A 108 6.65 16.75 31.81
C GLU A 108 7.95 17.31 31.21
N GLU A 109 9.08 17.15 31.89
CA GLU A 109 10.37 17.61 31.39
C GLU A 109 10.82 16.78 30.18
N ASP A 110 10.53 15.47 30.20
CA ASP A 110 10.91 14.57 29.13
C ASP A 110 10.11 14.81 27.84
N LEU A 111 8.82 15.17 27.93
CA LEU A 111 8.03 15.58 26.76
C LEU A 111 8.67 16.74 25.99
N LEU A 112 9.40 17.63 26.69
CA LEU A 112 10.12 18.75 26.09
C LEU A 112 11.55 18.37 25.65
N LYS A 113 12.23 17.49 26.39
CA LYS A 113 13.64 17.17 26.17
C LYS A 113 13.86 16.02 25.18
N LEU A 114 13.09 14.94 25.24
CA LEU A 114 13.24 13.78 24.35
C LEU A 114 13.19 14.12 22.86
N PRO A 115 12.30 15.02 22.38
CA PRO A 115 12.32 15.44 20.98
C PRO A 115 13.65 16.04 20.54
N LEU A 116 14.39 16.68 21.46
CA LEU A 116 15.72 17.23 21.17
C LEU A 116 16.80 16.14 21.09
N PHE A 117 16.73 15.11 21.95
CA PHE A 117 17.62 13.96 21.83
C PHE A 117 17.33 13.13 20.56
N PHE A 118 16.05 13.00 20.21
CA PHE A 118 15.62 12.36 18.98
C PHE A 118 16.15 13.11 17.75
N ALA A 119 16.00 14.44 17.73
CA ALA A 119 16.58 15.31 16.69
C ALA A 119 18.08 15.09 16.52
N ASP A 120 18.82 15.08 17.64
CA ASP A 120 20.26 14.85 17.67
C ASP A 120 20.62 13.48 17.06
N PHE A 121 19.95 12.42 17.50
CA PHE A 121 20.16 11.07 16.98
C PHE A 121 19.94 10.99 15.46
N ILE A 122 18.87 11.61 14.95
CA ILE A 122 18.58 11.66 13.51
C ILE A 122 19.71 12.34 12.73
N ASN A 123 20.24 13.45 13.24
CA ASN A 123 21.35 14.17 12.60
C ASN A 123 22.61 13.29 12.50
N TYR A 124 23.07 12.72 13.63
CA TYR A 124 24.25 11.86 13.64
C TYR A 124 24.07 10.61 12.77
N TRP A 125 22.89 9.98 12.82
CA TRP A 125 22.57 8.82 12.00
C TRP A 125 22.70 9.12 10.51
N ILE A 126 22.05 10.20 10.05
CA ILE A 126 22.03 10.55 8.63
C ILE A 126 23.43 10.97 8.16
N VAL A 127 24.17 11.76 8.94
CA VAL A 127 25.55 12.15 8.57
C VAL A 127 26.45 10.92 8.50
N ASN A 128 26.31 9.96 9.42
CA ASN A 128 27.01 8.68 9.34
C ASN A 128 26.68 7.92 8.04
N ASP A 129 25.40 7.85 7.66
CA ASP A 129 24.96 7.13 6.45
C ASP A 129 25.41 7.83 5.16
N ILE A 130 25.49 9.17 5.14
CA ILE A 130 26.11 9.94 4.05
C ILE A 130 27.58 9.56 3.90
N ILE A 131 28.33 9.56 5.02
CA ILE A 131 29.75 9.21 5.03
C ILE A 131 29.97 7.78 4.54
N ASN A 132 29.19 6.81 5.03
CA ASN A 132 29.32 5.43 4.61
C ASN A 132 28.95 5.26 3.13
N SER A 133 27.90 5.93 2.65
CA SER A 133 27.53 5.94 1.22
C SER A 133 28.66 6.46 0.33
N LEU A 134 29.38 7.51 0.74
CA LEU A 134 30.53 8.03 0.00
C LEU A 134 31.66 6.99 -0.11
N LEU A 135 31.98 6.33 1.00
CA LEU A 135 33.04 5.31 1.04
C LEU A 135 32.68 4.08 0.20
N ASP A 136 31.42 3.67 0.22
CA ASP A 136 30.95 2.55 -0.58
C ASP A 136 31.03 2.88 -2.08
N LEU A 137 30.65 4.09 -2.49
CA LEU A 137 30.77 4.56 -3.88
C LEU A 137 32.22 4.68 -4.34
N GLU A 138 33.13 5.11 -3.46
CA GLU A 138 34.55 5.23 -3.76
C GLU A 138 35.22 3.86 -3.95
N LYS A 139 34.91 2.90 -3.09
CA LYS A 139 35.49 1.55 -3.15
C LYS A 139 34.92 0.71 -4.29
N ALA A 140 33.64 0.89 -4.61
CA ALA A 140 32.96 0.03 -5.56
C ALA A 140 33.52 0.13 -7.00
N ASN A 141 33.66 -1.02 -7.65
CA ASN A 141 34.13 -1.15 -9.03
C ASN A 141 35.41 -0.36 -9.31
N ASN A 142 36.38 -0.44 -8.38
CA ASN A 142 37.66 0.28 -8.44
C ASN A 142 37.48 1.80 -8.64
N GLY A 143 36.46 2.37 -8.01
CA GLY A 143 36.12 3.79 -8.08
C GLY A 143 35.48 4.23 -9.40
N ARG A 144 35.07 3.32 -10.29
CA ARG A 144 34.42 3.66 -11.56
C ARG A 144 33.15 4.48 -11.37
N ILE A 145 32.34 4.10 -10.38
CA ILE A 145 31.08 4.80 -10.06
C ILE A 145 31.36 6.18 -9.45
N ALA A 146 32.32 6.25 -8.53
CA ALA A 146 32.78 7.52 -7.99
C ALA A 146 33.26 8.48 -9.09
N LYS A 147 34.04 7.98 -10.06
CA LYS A 147 34.49 8.77 -11.21
C LYS A 147 33.34 9.26 -12.08
N SER A 148 32.36 8.41 -12.41
CA SER A 148 31.19 8.82 -13.22
C SER A 148 30.33 9.86 -12.52
N LEU A 149 30.29 9.82 -11.18
CA LEU A 149 29.61 10.80 -10.35
C LEU A 149 30.46 12.04 -10.05
N GLY A 150 31.73 12.08 -10.44
CA GLY A 150 32.65 13.18 -10.14
C GLY A 150 33.07 13.26 -8.66
N LEU A 151 32.93 12.19 -7.88
CA LEU A 151 33.34 12.12 -6.48
C LEU A 151 34.87 12.15 -6.35
N LYS A 152 35.37 12.91 -5.38
CA LYS A 152 36.80 13.00 -5.04
C LYS A 152 37.01 12.78 -3.54
N ALA A 153 36.60 11.60 -3.06
CA ALA A 153 36.71 11.19 -1.65
C ALA A 153 38.14 10.75 -1.24
N THR A 154 39.17 11.38 -1.79
CA THR A 154 40.56 11.07 -1.42
C THR A 154 40.81 11.34 0.07
N SER A 155 41.75 10.61 0.68
CA SER A 155 42.10 10.81 2.10
C SER A 155 42.43 12.27 2.45
N SER A 156 43.03 13.02 1.52
CA SER A 156 43.31 14.45 1.69
C SER A 156 42.03 15.28 1.76
N ASN A 157 41.10 15.08 0.84
CA ASN A 157 39.83 15.82 0.82
C ASN A 157 38.92 15.43 2.00
N LEU A 158 38.91 14.15 2.37
CA LEU A 158 38.16 13.66 3.54
C LEU A 158 38.73 14.19 4.86
N ASN A 159 40.06 14.31 4.98
CA ASN A 159 40.68 14.93 6.15
C ASN A 159 40.41 16.45 6.21
N LYS A 160 40.39 17.13 5.06
CA LYS A 160 39.96 18.55 5.00
C LYS A 160 38.51 18.70 5.43
N PHE A 161 37.63 17.83 4.93
CA PHE A 161 36.23 17.77 5.34
C PHE A 161 36.11 17.55 6.85
N SER A 162 36.85 16.59 7.40
CA SER A 162 36.82 16.27 8.83
C SER A 162 37.22 17.47 9.69
N LYS A 163 38.33 18.14 9.34
CA LYS A 163 38.81 19.35 10.04
C LYS A 163 37.86 20.53 9.91
N ALA A 164 37.11 20.63 8.82
CA ALA A 164 36.12 21.69 8.65
C ALA A 164 34.86 21.39 9.47
N LEU A 165 34.38 20.14 9.44
CA LEU A 165 33.19 19.72 10.17
C LEU A 165 33.39 19.74 11.68
N SER A 166 34.58 19.35 12.17
CA SER A 166 34.90 19.37 13.61
C SER A 166 34.92 20.77 14.21
N LYS A 167 35.11 21.81 13.38
CA LYS A 167 35.11 23.21 13.77
C LYS A 167 33.77 23.92 13.59
N ASP A 168 32.76 23.25 13.02
CA ASP A 168 31.46 23.88 12.80
C ASP A 168 30.66 23.90 14.11
N ASP A 169 30.18 25.09 14.48
CA ASP A 169 29.51 25.35 15.76
C ASP A 169 28.20 24.56 15.93
N CYS A 170 27.58 24.07 14.84
CA CYS A 170 26.32 23.32 14.94
C CYS A 170 26.45 21.99 15.71
N TRP A 171 27.67 21.52 15.97
CA TRP A 171 27.97 20.32 16.77
C TRP A 171 28.32 20.61 18.23
N PHE A 172 28.34 21.88 18.64
CA PHE A 172 28.56 22.32 20.03
C PHE A 172 29.78 21.66 20.69
N GLY A 173 30.88 21.62 19.95
CA GLY A 173 32.18 21.11 20.42
C GLY A 173 32.32 19.58 20.49
N TYR A 174 31.27 18.79 20.26
CA TYR A 174 31.35 17.33 20.40
C TYR A 174 32.40 16.71 19.46
N LEU A 175 32.57 17.29 18.27
CA LEU A 175 33.45 16.79 17.23
C LEU A 175 34.86 17.41 17.24
N GLU A 176 35.16 18.38 18.11
CA GLU A 176 36.41 19.18 18.08
C GLU A 176 37.68 18.34 18.03
N ASP A 177 37.75 17.25 18.79
CA ASP A 177 38.92 16.35 18.85
C ASP A 177 39.11 15.47 17.60
N SER A 178 38.26 15.62 16.58
CA SER A 178 38.33 14.82 15.36
C SER A 178 39.36 15.39 14.38
N GLU A 179 40.64 15.04 14.58
CA GLU A 179 41.76 15.56 13.78
C GLU A 179 41.79 15.07 12.32
N ASN A 180 41.19 13.90 12.07
CA ASN A 180 41.18 13.22 10.79
C ASN A 180 39.85 12.51 10.52
N PHE A 181 39.67 12.00 9.31
CA PHE A 181 38.40 11.39 8.90
C PHE A 181 38.04 10.11 9.69
N GLU A 182 39.03 9.30 10.06
CA GLU A 182 38.83 8.08 10.87
C GLU A 182 38.27 8.45 12.26
N SER A 183 38.90 9.43 12.92
CA SER A 183 38.48 9.92 14.24
C SER A 183 37.07 10.52 14.24
N LEU A 184 36.72 11.27 13.18
CA LEU A 184 35.37 11.81 13.01
C LEU A 184 34.31 10.71 12.90
N ARG A 185 34.56 9.71 12.06
CA ARG A 185 33.64 8.56 11.90
C ARG A 185 33.44 7.83 13.23
N LYS A 186 34.53 7.63 13.97
CA LYS A 186 34.49 6.99 15.28
C LYS A 186 33.63 7.80 16.26
N LYS A 187 33.85 9.10 16.41
CA LYS A 187 33.06 9.99 17.28
C LYS A 187 31.58 10.02 16.90
N ILE A 188 31.25 10.11 15.61
CA ILE A 188 29.85 10.08 15.14
C ILE A 188 29.18 8.76 15.51
N ASN A 189 29.85 7.63 15.28
CA ASN A 189 29.31 6.31 15.61
C ASN A 189 29.19 6.11 17.14
N GLU A 190 30.16 6.58 17.91
CA GLU A 190 30.11 6.57 19.38
C GLU A 190 28.87 7.29 19.92
N ARG A 191 28.50 8.44 19.34
CA ARG A 191 27.27 9.15 19.69
C ARG A 191 26.03 8.29 19.48
N ILE A 192 25.91 7.68 18.30
CA ILE A 192 24.79 6.79 17.93
C ILE A 192 24.71 5.59 18.88
N GLN A 193 25.85 4.94 19.11
CA GLN A 193 25.93 3.77 20.00
C GLN A 193 25.59 4.13 21.45
N THR A 194 25.93 5.33 21.90
CA THR A 194 25.61 5.77 23.26
C THR A 194 24.10 5.91 23.45
N TYR A 195 23.39 6.52 22.48
CA TYR A 195 21.92 6.52 22.50
C TYR A 195 21.35 5.11 22.53
N ARG A 196 21.82 4.23 21.64
CA ARG A 196 21.32 2.84 21.59
C ARG A 196 21.60 2.09 22.90
N LYS A 197 22.78 2.24 23.49
CA LYS A 197 23.11 1.65 24.79
C LYS A 197 22.18 2.16 25.88
N PHE A 198 21.91 3.47 25.90
CA PHE A 198 20.98 4.05 26.86
C PHE A 198 19.57 3.50 26.69
N PHE A 199 18.97 3.58 25.50
CA PHE A 199 17.59 3.10 25.32
C PHE A 199 17.44 1.58 25.49
N ASN A 200 18.51 0.80 25.33
CA ASN A 200 18.54 -0.64 25.63
C ASN A 200 19.00 -0.98 27.07
N TYR A 201 18.99 -0.02 28.00
CA TYR A 201 19.36 -0.24 29.42
C TYR A 201 20.77 -0.78 29.66
N ASN A 202 21.69 -0.61 28.70
CA ASN A 202 23.10 -0.99 28.87
C ASN A 202 23.93 0.07 29.60
N ILE A 203 23.40 1.30 29.73
CA ILE A 203 23.95 2.36 30.58
C ILE A 203 22.80 3.09 31.29
N ASP A 204 23.06 3.60 32.49
CA ASP A 204 22.02 4.20 33.34
C ASP A 204 21.68 5.63 32.96
N LYS A 205 22.65 6.38 32.43
CA LYS A 205 22.49 7.82 32.13
C LYS A 205 23.17 8.17 30.83
N ILE A 206 22.58 9.12 30.11
CA ILE A 206 23.23 9.74 28.95
C ILE A 206 24.42 10.58 29.45
N PRO A 207 25.62 10.43 28.87
CA PRO A 207 26.80 11.22 29.23
C PRO A 207 26.59 12.75 29.15
N LYS A 208 27.28 13.49 30.05
CA LYS A 208 27.10 14.94 30.20
C LYS A 208 27.52 15.75 28.97
N ASP A 209 28.57 15.30 28.29
CA ASP A 209 29.01 15.86 27.02
C ASP A 209 27.88 15.76 25.99
N ILE A 210 27.19 14.62 25.89
CA ILE A 210 26.02 14.46 25.01
C ILE A 210 24.89 15.42 25.37
N ILE A 211 24.54 15.49 26.65
CA ILE A 211 23.49 16.39 27.12
C ILE A 211 23.80 17.85 26.75
N ARG A 212 25.06 18.28 26.82
CA ARG A 212 25.47 19.68 26.56
C ARG A 212 25.67 20.02 25.09
N SER A 213 25.79 19.01 24.23
CA SER A 213 26.11 19.17 22.80
C SER A 213 25.02 18.62 21.89
N LYS A 214 23.76 18.71 22.29
CA LYS A 214 22.63 18.30 21.43
C LYS A 214 22.50 19.27 20.26
N THR A 215 22.22 18.74 19.09
CA THR A 215 22.13 19.52 17.86
C THR A 215 20.69 19.87 17.46
N SER A 216 20.51 20.97 16.71
CA SER A 216 19.23 21.32 16.09
C SER A 216 18.95 20.41 14.90
N VAL A 217 17.72 19.91 14.74
CA VAL A 217 17.40 18.96 13.66
C VAL A 217 17.62 19.55 12.27
N GLY A 218 18.23 18.79 11.36
CA GLY A 218 18.41 19.14 9.95
C GLY A 218 19.62 20.02 9.64
N GLU A 219 20.01 20.90 10.56
CA GLU A 219 21.14 21.82 10.36
C GLU A 219 22.49 21.10 10.21
N PRO A 220 22.90 20.18 11.12
CA PRO A 220 24.15 19.44 10.96
C PRO A 220 24.22 18.62 9.68
N ILE A 221 23.09 18.07 9.23
CA ILE A 221 23.01 17.31 7.96
C ILE A 221 23.31 18.25 6.79
N SER A 222 22.68 19.43 6.75
CA SER A 222 22.95 20.42 5.72
C SER A 222 24.39 20.91 5.75
N LYS A 223 24.93 21.19 6.94
CA LYS A 223 26.30 21.69 7.10
C LYS A 223 27.32 20.66 6.64
N ALA A 224 27.12 19.39 7.00
CA ALA A 224 27.95 18.30 6.48
C ALA A 224 27.94 18.26 4.95
N VAL A 225 26.77 18.36 4.31
CA VAL A 225 26.67 18.35 2.84
C VAL A 225 27.31 19.58 2.19
N LEU A 226 27.13 20.77 2.78
CA LEU A 226 27.79 21.99 2.31
C LEU A 226 29.31 21.86 2.36
N LEU A 227 29.84 21.41 3.50
CA LEU A 227 31.29 21.23 3.68
C LEU A 227 31.85 20.16 2.73
N LEU A 228 31.11 19.08 2.45
CA LEU A 228 31.51 18.10 1.44
C LEU A 228 31.67 18.73 0.04
N ARG A 229 30.85 19.73 -0.31
CA ARG A 229 30.98 20.49 -1.57
C ARG A 229 32.18 21.43 -1.52
N GLU A 230 32.33 22.19 -0.45
CA GLU A 230 33.42 23.17 -0.27
C GLU A 230 34.81 22.50 -0.30
N THR A 231 34.94 21.34 0.34
CA THR A 231 36.18 20.55 0.31
C THR A 231 36.31 19.68 -0.93
N LYS A 232 35.40 19.82 -1.89
CA LYS A 232 35.39 19.15 -3.20
C LYS A 232 35.32 17.63 -3.10
N VAL A 233 34.80 17.08 -2.01
CA VAL A 233 34.54 15.63 -1.87
C VAL A 233 33.41 15.22 -2.82
N ILE A 234 32.36 16.05 -2.90
CA ILE A 234 31.25 15.89 -3.85
C ILE A 234 31.17 17.10 -4.81
N PRO A 235 30.68 16.93 -6.05
CA PRO A 235 30.43 18.05 -6.96
C PRO A 235 29.34 19.01 -6.45
N GLU A 236 29.44 20.27 -6.86
CA GLU A 236 28.49 21.32 -6.49
C GLU A 236 27.05 21.00 -6.87
N LYS A 237 26.83 20.48 -8.09
CA LYS A 237 25.49 20.16 -8.63
C LYS A 237 24.92 18.81 -8.16
N MET A 238 25.68 18.03 -7.41
CA MET A 238 25.25 16.71 -6.95
C MET A 238 24.12 16.84 -5.93
N GLN A 239 23.05 16.09 -6.17
CA GLN A 239 21.91 16.04 -5.25
C GLN A 239 22.20 15.12 -4.07
N VAL A 240 21.72 15.49 -2.88
CA VAL A 240 21.78 14.63 -1.69
C VAL A 240 20.36 14.38 -1.19
N PHE A 241 19.92 13.13 -1.31
CA PHE A 241 18.58 12.72 -0.91
C PHE A 241 18.60 12.02 0.43
N ILE A 242 17.73 12.46 1.33
CA ILE A 242 17.59 11.91 2.68
C ILE A 242 16.28 11.14 2.78
N ARG A 243 16.37 9.81 2.84
CA ARG A 243 15.23 8.91 3.03
C ARG A 243 14.83 8.85 4.49
N ILE A 244 13.54 8.98 4.77
CA ILE A 244 12.95 8.67 6.06
C ILE A 244 11.81 7.71 5.80
N ASP A 245 12.00 6.45 6.15
CA ASP A 245 11.04 5.37 5.91
C ASP A 245 10.35 4.95 7.22
N GLN A 246 9.14 4.40 7.10
CA GLN A 246 8.28 4.03 8.22
C GLN A 246 7.86 5.21 9.10
N TYR A 247 7.62 6.39 8.51
CA TYR A 247 7.22 7.59 9.25
C TYR A 247 5.95 7.38 10.09
N GLU A 248 5.00 6.56 9.61
CA GLU A 248 3.76 6.28 10.34
C GLU A 248 3.99 5.65 11.71
N GLN A 249 5.14 4.97 11.92
CA GLN A 249 5.45 4.28 13.18
C GLN A 249 5.65 5.23 14.35
N LEU A 250 6.03 6.48 14.10
CA LEU A 250 6.10 7.51 15.14
C LEU A 250 4.73 7.75 15.78
N GLY A 251 3.65 7.59 15.02
CA GLY A 251 2.28 7.75 15.54
C GLY A 251 1.79 6.58 16.39
N HIS A 252 2.50 5.45 16.42
CA HIS A 252 2.15 4.25 17.21
C HIS A 252 2.85 4.18 18.55
N LEU A 253 3.73 5.15 18.86
CA LEU A 253 4.36 5.24 20.17
C LEU A 253 3.28 5.50 21.23
N LYS A 254 3.13 4.55 22.17
CA LYS A 254 2.05 4.57 23.16
C LYS A 254 2.38 5.34 24.44
N LEU A 255 3.66 5.64 24.70
CA LEU A 255 4.03 6.44 25.88
C LEU A 255 3.33 7.79 25.86
N TRP A 256 2.88 8.21 27.05
CA TRP A 256 2.22 9.49 27.30
C TRP A 256 1.07 9.78 26.33
N ASN A 257 0.19 8.79 26.17
CA ASN A 257 -1.03 8.90 25.34
C ASN A 257 -0.75 9.31 23.88
N GLY A 258 0.43 8.96 23.35
CA GLY A 258 0.85 9.25 21.98
C GLY A 258 1.32 10.68 21.72
N GLU A 259 1.43 11.54 22.74
CA GLU A 259 1.86 12.92 22.56
C GLU A 259 3.33 13.02 22.12
N LEU A 260 4.19 12.16 22.67
CA LEU A 260 5.60 12.09 22.26
C LEU A 260 5.77 11.74 20.78
N GLY A 261 4.94 10.83 20.28
CA GLY A 261 4.92 10.45 18.87
C GLY A 261 4.63 11.63 17.95
N LYS A 262 3.72 12.53 18.35
CA LYS A 262 3.45 13.78 17.64
C LYS A 262 4.67 14.71 17.67
N GLN A 263 5.31 14.87 18.82
CA GLN A 263 6.52 15.70 18.92
C GLN A 263 7.63 15.19 17.99
N PHE A 264 7.86 13.88 17.90
CA PHE A 264 8.84 13.32 16.96
C PHE A 264 8.46 13.56 15.49
N LYS A 265 7.18 13.44 15.13
CA LYS A 265 6.70 13.83 13.79
C LYS A 265 6.98 15.30 13.49
N ARG A 266 6.70 16.20 14.44
CA ARG A 266 6.95 17.64 14.32
C ARG A 266 8.44 17.96 14.17
N ILE A 267 9.33 17.18 14.78
CA ILE A 267 10.78 17.28 14.58
C ILE A 267 11.16 16.95 13.13
N ILE A 268 10.62 15.88 12.55
CA ILE A 268 10.82 15.57 11.13
C ILE A 268 10.19 16.65 10.23
N ASN A 269 9.02 17.17 10.60
CA ASN A 269 8.39 18.26 9.86
C ASN A 269 9.25 19.52 9.87
N LYS A 270 9.94 19.81 10.99
CA LYS A 270 10.92 20.91 11.06
C LYS A 270 12.04 20.75 10.04
N CYS A 271 12.59 19.55 9.84
CA CYS A 271 13.58 19.30 8.78
C CYS A 271 13.08 19.71 7.39
N ILE A 272 11.83 19.37 7.08
CA ILE A 272 11.20 19.64 5.79
C ILE A 272 10.95 21.15 5.63
N GLY A 273 10.40 21.78 6.68
CA GLY A 273 10.05 23.21 6.70
C GLY A 273 11.25 24.16 6.66
N LEU A 274 12.46 23.69 7.02
CA LEU A 274 13.71 24.44 6.84
C LEU A 274 14.02 24.72 5.35
N ARG A 275 13.38 24.00 4.41
CA ARG A 275 13.51 24.21 2.95
C ARG A 275 14.96 24.34 2.49
N ASN A 276 15.82 23.49 3.05
CA ASN A 276 17.24 23.58 2.84
C ASN A 276 17.62 23.24 1.38
N PRO A 277 18.34 24.12 0.66
CA PRO A 277 18.67 23.87 -0.75
C PRO A 277 19.74 22.79 -0.93
N ASN A 278 20.48 22.43 0.13
CA ASN A 278 21.59 21.50 0.02
C ASN A 278 21.16 20.04 -0.02
N ILE A 279 19.98 19.73 0.51
CA ILE A 279 19.45 18.38 0.70
C ILE A 279 17.97 18.33 0.29
N SER A 280 17.45 17.14 0.04
CA SER A 280 16.00 16.97 -0.17
C SER A 280 15.50 15.69 0.49
N TYR A 281 14.40 15.80 1.23
CA TYR A 281 13.84 14.70 2.01
C TYR A 281 12.89 13.83 1.19
N ARG A 282 12.88 12.52 1.49
CA ARG A 282 12.07 11.48 0.85
C ARG A 282 11.36 10.68 1.93
N ILE A 283 10.11 11.01 2.19
CA ILE A 283 9.35 10.44 3.31
C ILE A 283 8.47 9.31 2.79
N GLY A 284 8.71 8.08 3.26
CA GLY A 284 7.83 6.94 3.04
C GLY A 284 6.80 6.84 4.17
N VAL A 285 5.52 6.92 3.82
CA VAL A 285 4.44 6.99 4.82
C VAL A 285 3.13 6.39 4.32
N ARG A 286 2.26 5.96 5.24
CA ARG A 286 0.84 5.69 4.95
C ARG A 286 0.02 6.98 4.96
N LYS A 287 -1.12 7.01 4.28
CA LYS A 287 -1.96 8.22 4.16
C LYS A 287 -2.33 8.84 5.52
N TYR A 288 -2.87 8.08 6.49
CA TYR A 288 -3.12 8.60 7.86
C TYR A 288 -1.86 9.10 8.57
N GLY A 289 -0.72 8.45 8.30
CA GLY A 289 0.52 8.74 9.00
C GLY A 289 0.96 10.18 8.77
N TRP A 290 0.70 10.70 7.57
CA TRP A 290 1.04 12.05 7.14
C TRP A 290 -0.04 13.08 7.46
N GLU A 291 -1.31 12.80 7.14
CA GLU A 291 -2.39 13.80 7.21
C GLU A 291 -2.80 14.19 8.64
N THR A 292 -2.31 13.49 9.67
CA THR A 292 -2.75 13.66 11.06
C THR A 292 -2.06 14.81 11.79
N ASP A 293 -0.77 15.05 11.55
CA ASP A 293 -0.03 16.13 12.20
C ASP A 293 1.07 16.69 11.28
N LEU A 294 0.86 17.92 10.82
CA LEU A 294 1.78 18.67 9.96
C LEU A 294 2.40 19.87 10.67
N GLU A 295 2.20 20.01 11.98
CA GLU A 295 2.81 21.10 12.75
C GLU A 295 4.35 20.97 12.77
N ILE A 296 5.01 22.12 12.86
CA ILE A 296 6.47 22.23 12.92
C ILE A 296 6.90 22.42 14.36
N TYR A 297 7.83 21.58 14.83
CA TYR A 297 8.27 21.59 16.22
C TYR A 297 8.78 22.96 16.67
N GLY A 298 8.30 23.42 17.83
CA GLY A 298 8.64 24.71 18.41
C GLY A 298 7.93 25.91 17.77
N THR A 299 6.93 25.69 16.91
CA THR A 299 6.16 26.76 16.25
C THR A 299 4.68 26.39 16.14
N SER A 300 3.82 27.36 15.83
CA SER A 300 2.43 27.12 15.42
C SER A 300 2.26 26.93 13.91
N ALA A 301 3.35 26.98 13.14
CA ALA A 301 3.32 26.83 11.69
C ALA A 301 3.11 25.37 11.29
N ARG A 302 2.56 25.15 10.10
CA ARG A 302 2.31 23.82 9.52
C ARG A 302 2.98 23.72 8.16
N LEU A 303 3.36 22.51 7.78
CA LEU A 303 3.85 22.24 6.43
C LEU A 303 2.75 22.47 5.38
N GLU A 304 3.12 23.08 4.27
CA GLU A 304 2.25 23.38 3.14
C GLU A 304 2.64 22.51 1.93
N ALA A 305 1.66 21.76 1.39
CA ALA A 305 1.86 21.01 0.15
C ALA A 305 2.20 21.94 -1.02
N GLU A 306 2.99 21.46 -1.98
CA GLU A 306 3.58 22.19 -3.12
C GLU A 306 4.57 23.31 -2.76
N ARG A 307 4.53 23.83 -1.52
CA ARG A 307 5.52 24.79 -1.01
C ARG A 307 6.69 24.12 -0.32
N ASP A 308 6.40 23.24 0.65
CA ASP A 308 7.41 22.58 1.47
C ASP A 308 7.71 21.16 0.96
N TYR A 309 6.74 20.49 0.34
CA TYR A 309 6.86 19.12 -0.18
C TYR A 309 5.87 18.82 -1.31
N LYS A 310 6.19 17.83 -2.14
CA LYS A 310 5.27 17.23 -3.13
C LYS A 310 4.76 15.87 -2.68
N ILE A 311 3.51 15.56 -3.01
CA ILE A 311 2.91 14.26 -2.72
C ILE A 311 2.96 13.37 -3.96
N ILE A 312 3.38 12.12 -3.77
CA ILE A 312 3.19 11.04 -4.75
C ILE A 312 2.34 9.97 -4.07
N ASN A 313 1.07 9.85 -4.45
CA ASN A 313 0.18 8.82 -3.92
C ASN A 313 0.15 7.60 -4.85
N LEU A 314 0.86 6.54 -4.48
CA LEU A 314 0.94 5.32 -5.30
C LEU A 314 -0.41 4.62 -5.44
N ASP A 315 -1.30 4.76 -4.46
CA ASP A 315 -2.63 4.15 -4.52
C ASP A 315 -3.50 4.85 -5.57
N GLU A 316 -3.23 6.11 -5.92
CA GLU A 316 -3.93 6.80 -7.02
C GLU A 316 -3.32 6.46 -8.38
N VAL A 317 -2.00 6.26 -8.42
CA VAL A 317 -1.24 5.91 -9.62
C VAL A 317 -1.60 4.52 -10.13
N THR A 318 -1.70 3.52 -9.24
CA THR A 318 -1.99 2.13 -9.64
C THR A 318 -3.48 1.82 -9.74
N LYS A 319 -4.33 2.68 -9.19
CA LYS A 319 -5.78 2.46 -9.18
C LYS A 319 -6.39 2.72 -10.55
N ARG A 320 -7.43 1.95 -10.82
CA ARG A 320 -8.21 2.06 -12.04
C ARG A 320 -9.15 3.26 -11.96
N HIS A 321 -8.98 4.23 -12.86
CA HIS A 321 -9.89 5.35 -13.07
C HIS A 321 -11.01 4.99 -14.06
N GLU A 322 -12.04 5.85 -14.17
CA GLU A 322 -13.11 5.66 -15.17
C GLU A 322 -12.53 5.63 -16.59
N ASN A 323 -11.55 6.51 -16.86
CA ASN A 323 -10.77 6.46 -18.08
C ASN A 323 -9.66 5.41 -17.97
N ARG A 324 -9.66 4.43 -18.88
CA ARG A 324 -8.64 3.38 -18.92
C ARG A 324 -7.33 3.84 -19.54
N SER A 325 -7.33 4.94 -20.32
CA SER A 325 -6.11 5.44 -20.96
C SER A 325 -5.13 5.90 -19.87
N GLY A 326 -3.98 5.25 -19.78
CA GLY A 326 -2.96 5.56 -18.77
C GLY A 326 -3.01 4.71 -17.50
N TRP A 327 -3.90 3.71 -17.40
CA TRP A 327 -3.87 2.79 -16.25
C TRP A 327 -2.65 1.86 -16.33
N ILE A 328 -1.62 2.15 -15.54
CA ILE A 328 -0.31 1.49 -15.63
C ILE A 328 -0.26 0.10 -14.97
N PHE A 329 -1.21 -0.21 -14.09
CA PHE A 329 -1.13 -1.39 -13.24
C PHE A 329 -1.09 -2.73 -13.99
N PRO A 330 -1.85 -2.97 -15.08
CA PRO A 330 -1.69 -4.18 -15.88
C PRO A 330 -0.26 -4.38 -16.39
N ARG A 331 0.35 -3.30 -16.94
CA ARG A 331 1.76 -3.32 -17.39
C ARG A 331 2.72 -3.61 -16.24
N PHE A 332 2.47 -3.01 -15.07
CA PHE A 332 3.27 -3.25 -13.86
C PHE A 332 3.19 -4.72 -13.41
N THR A 333 1.98 -5.30 -13.35
CA THR A 333 1.82 -6.70 -12.98
C THR A 333 2.46 -7.66 -13.97
N GLU A 334 2.45 -7.33 -15.28
CA GLU A 334 3.05 -8.17 -16.33
C GLU A 334 4.56 -8.27 -16.13
N ASP A 335 5.23 -7.12 -15.98
CA ASP A 335 6.68 -7.06 -15.75
C ASP A 335 7.09 -7.74 -14.42
N VAL A 336 6.33 -7.54 -13.33
CA VAL A 336 6.58 -8.23 -12.06
C VAL A 336 6.41 -9.75 -12.19
N PHE A 337 5.39 -10.20 -12.91
CA PHE A 337 5.13 -11.62 -13.15
C PHE A 337 6.25 -12.27 -13.95
N GLU A 338 6.69 -11.62 -15.03
CA GLU A 338 7.79 -12.04 -15.87
C GLU A 338 9.11 -12.15 -15.10
N ARG A 339 9.48 -11.11 -14.34
CA ARG A 339 10.71 -11.07 -13.54
C ARG A 339 10.76 -12.18 -12.52
N ARG A 340 9.65 -12.47 -11.83
CA ARG A 340 9.57 -13.56 -10.85
C ARG A 340 9.74 -14.94 -11.48
N LEU A 341 9.16 -15.14 -12.66
CA LEU A 341 9.34 -16.38 -13.42
C LEU A 341 10.80 -16.57 -13.86
N LYS A 342 11.40 -15.53 -14.46
CA LYS A 342 12.81 -15.53 -14.88
C LYS A 342 13.74 -15.79 -13.69
N ASN A 343 13.55 -15.08 -12.58
CA ASN A 343 14.36 -15.24 -11.37
C ASN A 343 14.23 -16.63 -10.75
N SER A 344 13.10 -17.30 -10.98
CA SER A 344 12.88 -18.68 -10.54
C SER A 344 13.29 -19.72 -11.59
N GLY A 345 13.97 -19.33 -12.67
CA GLY A 345 14.53 -20.24 -13.66
C GLY A 345 13.53 -20.76 -14.72
N PHE A 346 12.32 -20.22 -14.79
CA PHE A 346 11.37 -20.59 -15.85
C PHE A 346 11.83 -20.01 -17.20
N LYS A 347 11.83 -20.87 -18.24
CA LYS A 347 12.09 -20.45 -19.62
C LYS A 347 10.82 -19.88 -20.22
N ILE A 348 10.87 -18.60 -20.60
CA ILE A 348 9.75 -17.89 -21.22
C ILE A 348 9.92 -17.97 -22.74
N PRO A 349 8.91 -18.46 -23.49
CA PRO A 349 8.99 -18.54 -24.94
C PRO A 349 9.12 -17.15 -25.59
N HIS A 350 10.01 -17.03 -26.56
CA HIS A 350 10.31 -15.75 -27.23
C HIS A 350 9.12 -15.16 -28.00
N ASP A 351 8.16 -15.99 -28.41
CA ASP A 351 6.94 -15.60 -29.13
C ASP A 351 5.78 -15.19 -28.20
N CYS A 352 5.97 -15.28 -26.88
CA CYS A 352 4.92 -14.99 -25.91
C CYS A 352 4.72 -13.48 -25.72
N LYS A 353 3.70 -12.93 -26.39
CA LYS A 353 3.35 -11.50 -26.27
C LYS A 353 2.66 -11.12 -24.95
N ASP A 354 1.97 -12.06 -24.33
CA ASP A 354 1.23 -11.85 -23.07
C ASP A 354 1.37 -13.10 -22.20
N LEU A 355 2.26 -13.02 -21.22
CA LEU A 355 2.68 -14.14 -20.38
C LEU A 355 1.61 -14.46 -19.35
N GLN A 356 0.99 -13.44 -18.77
CA GLN A 356 -0.14 -13.64 -17.87
C GLN A 356 -1.32 -14.30 -18.59
N LEU A 357 -1.63 -13.91 -19.84
CA LEU A 357 -2.70 -14.53 -20.62
C LEU A 357 -2.39 -15.98 -20.96
N ARG A 358 -1.12 -16.31 -21.24
CA ARG A 358 -0.68 -17.68 -21.48
C ARG A 358 -0.87 -18.56 -20.24
N VAL A 359 -0.53 -18.05 -19.07
CA VAL A 359 -0.53 -18.83 -17.82
C VAL A 359 -1.90 -18.85 -17.14
N LEU A 360 -2.57 -17.70 -17.03
CA LEU A 360 -3.86 -17.55 -16.36
C LEU A 360 -5.05 -17.71 -17.32
N GLY A 361 -4.84 -17.60 -18.64
CA GLY A 361 -5.92 -17.66 -19.60
C GLY A 361 -6.78 -16.38 -19.66
N LYS A 362 -7.72 -16.35 -20.61
CA LYS A 362 -8.69 -15.26 -20.80
C LYS A 362 -9.75 -15.21 -19.69
N GLY A 363 -9.89 -16.30 -18.94
CA GLY A 363 -11.02 -16.52 -18.04
C GLY A 363 -12.31 -16.82 -18.81
N LEU A 364 -13.39 -17.01 -18.06
CA LEU A 364 -14.70 -17.32 -18.61
C LEU A 364 -15.51 -16.06 -18.87
N SER A 365 -16.21 -16.04 -19.99
CA SER A 365 -17.26 -15.06 -20.26
C SER A 365 -18.37 -15.18 -19.21
N PRO A 366 -19.12 -14.09 -18.97
CA PRO A 366 -20.28 -14.11 -18.09
C PRO A 366 -21.30 -15.21 -18.45
N GLU A 367 -21.54 -15.42 -19.74
CA GLU A 367 -22.44 -16.45 -20.24
C GLU A 367 -21.95 -17.86 -19.91
N GLU A 368 -20.64 -18.13 -20.05
CA GLU A 368 -20.03 -19.41 -19.65
C GLU A 368 -20.10 -19.62 -18.14
N LYS A 369 -19.83 -18.59 -17.32
CA LYS A 369 -19.97 -18.68 -15.87
C LYS A 369 -21.40 -19.03 -15.46
N ALA A 370 -22.38 -18.35 -16.04
CA ALA A 370 -23.79 -18.62 -15.77
C ALA A 370 -24.20 -20.06 -16.13
N ARG A 371 -23.68 -20.61 -17.25
CA ARG A 371 -23.91 -22.01 -17.62
C ARG A 371 -23.24 -22.96 -16.62
N ARG A 372 -21.99 -22.71 -16.22
CA ARG A 372 -21.30 -23.55 -15.22
C ARG A 372 -22.04 -23.53 -13.87
N TYR A 373 -22.53 -22.37 -13.42
CA TYR A 373 -23.35 -22.29 -12.21
C TYR A 373 -24.69 -23.02 -12.35
N GLY A 374 -25.33 -22.94 -13.53
CA GLY A 374 -26.59 -23.65 -13.80
C GLY A 374 -26.43 -25.16 -13.81
N GLY A 375 -25.27 -25.66 -14.25
CA GLY A 375 -24.95 -27.08 -14.31
C GLY A 375 -26.06 -27.89 -14.99
N GLN A 376 -26.45 -29.00 -14.36
CA GLN A 376 -27.55 -29.85 -14.84
C GLN A 376 -28.95 -29.31 -14.49
N SER A 377 -29.05 -28.20 -13.75
CA SER A 377 -30.32 -27.64 -13.26
C SER A 377 -30.43 -26.15 -13.56
N PRO A 378 -30.33 -25.73 -14.83
CA PRO A 378 -30.33 -24.31 -15.19
C PRO A 378 -31.61 -23.59 -14.75
N SER A 379 -32.75 -24.29 -14.64
CA SER A 379 -34.02 -23.76 -14.14
C SER A 379 -33.94 -23.13 -12.76
N ARG A 380 -32.98 -23.53 -11.91
CA ARG A 380 -32.77 -22.95 -10.58
C ARG A 380 -32.23 -21.51 -10.62
N ALA A 381 -31.63 -21.11 -11.74
CA ALA A 381 -31.02 -19.78 -11.92
C ALA A 381 -32.03 -18.63 -11.70
N VAL A 382 -33.31 -18.86 -11.99
CA VAL A 382 -34.37 -17.85 -11.88
C VAL A 382 -35.37 -18.17 -10.76
N LYS A 383 -36.07 -17.15 -10.26
CA LYS A 383 -37.25 -17.30 -9.38
C LYS A 383 -38.50 -16.84 -10.12
N ILE A 384 -39.26 -17.82 -10.63
CA ILE A 384 -40.54 -17.58 -11.29
C ILE A 384 -41.61 -17.35 -10.22
N GLU A 385 -42.39 -16.28 -10.33
CA GLU A 385 -43.52 -16.01 -9.44
C GLU A 385 -44.80 -16.65 -9.98
N SER A 386 -45.61 -17.19 -9.09
CA SER A 386 -46.92 -17.75 -9.45
C SER A 386 -47.91 -16.71 -9.94
N THR A 387 -47.67 -15.43 -9.62
CA THR A 387 -48.49 -14.29 -10.05
C THR A 387 -48.18 -13.83 -11.48
N TRP A 388 -47.11 -14.34 -12.11
CA TRP A 388 -46.77 -13.99 -13.49
C TRP A 388 -47.60 -14.81 -14.48
N THR A 389 -47.87 -14.24 -15.66
CA THR A 389 -48.62 -14.89 -16.74
C THR A 389 -47.95 -16.20 -17.18
N ASP A 390 -48.74 -17.22 -17.53
CA ASP A 390 -48.22 -18.53 -17.99
C ASP A 390 -47.25 -18.39 -19.16
N GLU A 391 -47.54 -17.44 -20.06
CA GLU A 391 -46.67 -17.12 -21.20
C GLU A 391 -45.31 -16.61 -20.72
N THR A 392 -45.27 -15.68 -19.77
CA THR A 392 -44.02 -15.15 -19.19
C THR A 392 -43.25 -16.24 -18.45
N GLN A 393 -43.94 -17.10 -17.70
CA GLN A 393 -43.32 -18.24 -17.02
C GLN A 393 -42.70 -19.22 -18.04
N LYS A 394 -43.40 -19.50 -19.15
CA LYS A 394 -42.92 -20.36 -20.23
C LYS A 394 -41.70 -19.75 -20.93
N THR A 395 -41.77 -18.48 -21.33
CA THR A 395 -40.66 -17.75 -21.94
C THR A 395 -39.41 -17.73 -21.05
N LEU A 396 -39.56 -17.46 -19.75
CA LEU A 396 -38.44 -17.52 -18.81
C LEU A 396 -37.81 -18.91 -18.73
N LYS A 397 -38.62 -19.98 -18.70
CA LYS A 397 -38.10 -21.36 -18.71
C LYS A 397 -37.33 -21.67 -19.98
N GLU A 398 -37.83 -21.21 -21.13
CA GLU A 398 -37.16 -21.38 -22.44
C GLU A 398 -35.83 -20.63 -22.50
N ILE A 399 -35.82 -19.33 -22.15
CA ILE A 399 -34.59 -18.53 -22.11
C ILE A 399 -33.59 -19.14 -21.12
N THR A 400 -34.05 -19.65 -19.98
CA THR A 400 -33.16 -20.23 -18.95
C THR A 400 -32.37 -21.43 -19.48
N LYS A 401 -32.99 -22.27 -20.33
CA LYS A 401 -32.30 -23.40 -20.98
C LYS A 401 -31.21 -22.93 -21.95
N ALA A 402 -31.46 -21.85 -22.69
CA ALA A 402 -30.51 -21.31 -23.67
C ALA A 402 -29.39 -20.45 -23.03
N SER A 403 -29.76 -19.58 -22.09
CA SER A 403 -28.88 -18.60 -21.44
C SER A 403 -29.40 -18.27 -20.03
N PRO A 404 -28.88 -18.94 -18.98
CA PRO A 404 -29.24 -18.65 -17.59
C PRO A 404 -29.00 -17.20 -17.19
N LEU A 405 -27.96 -16.56 -17.76
CA LEU A 405 -27.67 -15.14 -17.54
C LEU A 405 -28.77 -14.23 -18.09
N SER A 406 -29.17 -14.46 -19.35
CA SER A 406 -30.21 -13.64 -19.99
C SER A 406 -31.54 -13.82 -19.29
N ALA A 407 -31.88 -15.05 -18.87
CA ALA A 407 -33.07 -15.31 -18.08
C ALA A 407 -33.04 -14.60 -16.74
N LYS A 408 -31.90 -14.59 -16.05
CA LYS A 408 -31.77 -13.90 -14.76
C LYS A 408 -31.89 -12.38 -14.89
N LEU A 409 -31.31 -11.81 -15.94
CA LEU A 409 -31.47 -10.40 -16.27
C LEU A 409 -32.94 -10.08 -16.61
N TYR A 410 -33.61 -10.96 -17.34
CA TYR A 410 -35.03 -10.80 -17.65
C TYR A 410 -35.91 -10.87 -16.40
N GLU A 411 -35.62 -11.80 -15.47
CA GLU A 411 -36.28 -11.86 -14.17
C GLU A 411 -36.17 -10.52 -13.42
N GLY A 412 -34.97 -9.95 -13.32
CA GLY A 412 -34.76 -8.65 -12.67
C GLY A 412 -35.47 -7.50 -13.38
N TRP A 413 -35.49 -7.52 -14.71
CA TRP A 413 -36.20 -6.52 -15.52
C TRP A 413 -37.70 -6.53 -15.25
N LEU A 414 -38.34 -7.70 -15.26
CA LEU A 414 -39.77 -7.85 -14.99
C LEU A 414 -40.14 -7.31 -13.59
N ARG A 415 -39.28 -7.55 -12.59
CA ARG A 415 -39.48 -7.07 -11.21
C ARG A 415 -39.38 -5.55 -11.09
N GLN A 416 -38.52 -4.91 -11.89
CA GLN A 416 -38.40 -3.45 -11.93
C GLN A 416 -39.57 -2.79 -12.67
N ASN A 417 -40.12 -3.46 -13.68
CA ASN A 417 -41.10 -2.91 -14.61
C ASN A 417 -42.45 -3.62 -14.41
N ARG A 418 -43.07 -3.41 -13.24
CA ARG A 418 -44.32 -4.09 -12.83
C ARG A 418 -45.52 -3.86 -13.77
N GLU A 419 -45.45 -2.86 -14.63
CA GLU A 419 -46.46 -2.57 -15.67
C GLU A 419 -46.31 -3.47 -16.92
N PHE A 420 -45.20 -4.20 -17.06
CA PHE A 420 -44.86 -5.02 -18.24
C PHE A 420 -44.76 -6.52 -17.88
N VAL A 421 -45.77 -7.07 -17.19
CA VAL A 421 -45.89 -8.53 -16.91
C VAL A 421 -46.40 -9.31 -18.15
N HIS A 422 -46.50 -8.64 -19.29
CA HIS A 422 -46.73 -9.25 -20.59
C HIS A 422 -45.40 -9.49 -21.30
N PRO A 423 -45.24 -10.60 -22.04
CA PRO A 423 -44.02 -10.89 -22.77
C PRO A 423 -43.84 -9.85 -23.88
N VAL A 424 -42.82 -9.02 -23.73
CA VAL A 424 -42.41 -8.04 -24.74
C VAL A 424 -41.14 -8.57 -25.38
N CYS A 425 -41.25 -9.64 -26.17
CA CYS A 425 -40.27 -9.91 -27.21
C CYS A 425 -40.57 -8.95 -28.37
N ILE A 426 -39.86 -7.83 -28.44
CA ILE A 426 -39.91 -6.93 -29.60
C ILE A 426 -38.80 -7.37 -30.54
N ASP A 427 -39.15 -7.85 -31.74
CA ASP A 427 -38.21 -8.21 -32.80
C ASP A 427 -37.14 -9.23 -32.36
N ASP A 428 -37.54 -10.32 -31.68
CA ASP A 428 -36.65 -11.38 -31.16
C ASP A 428 -35.55 -10.92 -30.17
N LYS A 429 -35.68 -9.72 -29.61
CA LYS A 429 -34.74 -9.16 -28.63
C LYS A 429 -35.40 -8.96 -27.26
N LEU A 430 -34.62 -9.14 -26.20
CA LEU A 430 -35.09 -8.89 -24.85
C LEU A 430 -35.16 -7.37 -24.61
N PRO A 431 -36.11 -6.88 -23.77
CA PRO A 431 -36.32 -5.44 -23.57
C PRO A 431 -35.07 -4.65 -23.16
N PHE A 432 -34.16 -5.28 -22.40
CA PHE A 432 -32.93 -4.66 -21.92
C PHE A 432 -31.76 -4.72 -22.91
N ASP A 433 -31.86 -5.43 -24.04
CA ASP A 433 -30.79 -5.46 -25.05
C ASP A 433 -30.61 -4.09 -25.72
N LYS A 434 -31.67 -3.27 -25.76
CA LYS A 434 -31.61 -1.86 -26.17
C LYS A 434 -30.99 -0.93 -25.10
N LYS A 435 -30.74 -1.44 -23.88
CA LYS A 435 -30.18 -0.70 -22.72
C LYS A 435 -28.82 -1.30 -22.28
N PRO A 436 -27.74 -1.10 -23.06
CA PRO A 436 -26.45 -1.76 -22.81
C PRO A 436 -25.84 -1.43 -21.44
N TYR A 437 -26.03 -0.20 -20.93
CA TYR A 437 -25.55 0.19 -19.60
C TYR A 437 -26.29 -0.54 -18.48
N TRP A 438 -27.61 -0.71 -18.60
CA TRP A 438 -28.40 -1.45 -17.61
C TRP A 438 -27.91 -2.90 -17.49
N LYS A 439 -27.67 -3.55 -18.64
CA LYS A 439 -27.13 -4.91 -18.72
C LYS A 439 -25.72 -4.99 -18.16
N LYS A 440 -24.85 -4.03 -18.51
CA LYS A 440 -23.45 -3.97 -18.05
C LYS A 440 -23.34 -3.88 -16.53
N GLU A 441 -24.14 -3.03 -15.89
CA GLU A 441 -24.06 -2.81 -14.44
C GLU A 441 -24.60 -3.99 -13.62
N ARG A 442 -25.61 -4.71 -14.13
CA ARG A 442 -26.30 -5.79 -13.41
C ARG A 442 -25.71 -7.17 -13.64
N LYS A 443 -24.86 -7.32 -14.64
CA LYS A 443 -24.30 -8.61 -15.06
C LYS A 443 -23.67 -9.38 -13.89
N HIS A 444 -22.87 -8.71 -13.08
CA HIS A 444 -22.16 -9.38 -11.98
C HIS A 444 -23.06 -9.72 -10.80
N ILE A 445 -24.09 -8.90 -10.51
CA ILE A 445 -25.12 -9.27 -9.51
C ILE A 445 -25.91 -10.49 -10.01
N ALA A 446 -26.30 -10.50 -11.28
CA ALA A 446 -27.00 -11.63 -11.87
C ALA A 446 -26.19 -12.92 -11.73
N LEU A 447 -24.89 -12.89 -12.04
CA LEU A 447 -23.99 -14.04 -11.82
C LEU A 447 -23.91 -14.48 -10.36
N MET A 448 -23.80 -13.54 -9.42
CA MET A 448 -23.81 -13.83 -7.99
C MET A 448 -25.13 -14.50 -7.56
N GLN A 449 -26.27 -13.99 -8.02
CA GLN A 449 -27.58 -14.55 -7.70
C GLN A 449 -27.80 -15.92 -8.33
N ILE A 450 -27.31 -16.17 -9.55
CA ILE A 450 -27.33 -17.50 -10.17
C ILE A 450 -26.50 -18.48 -9.34
N ALA A 451 -25.26 -18.14 -9.01
CA ALA A 451 -24.39 -18.97 -8.18
C ALA A 451 -25.05 -19.30 -6.83
N GLY A 452 -25.58 -18.27 -6.15
CA GLY A 452 -26.28 -18.44 -4.87
C GLY A 452 -27.50 -19.37 -4.96
N ARG A 453 -28.35 -19.22 -5.99
CA ARG A 453 -29.55 -20.06 -6.17
C ARG A 453 -29.24 -21.50 -6.58
N CYS A 454 -28.18 -21.68 -7.36
CA CYS A 454 -27.70 -23.01 -7.74
C CYS A 454 -26.85 -23.69 -6.66
N ALA A 455 -26.59 -23.01 -5.53
CA ALA A 455 -25.70 -23.46 -4.46
C ALA A 455 -24.25 -23.68 -4.92
N GLU A 456 -23.82 -22.93 -5.93
CA GLU A 456 -22.49 -22.96 -6.50
C GLU A 456 -21.60 -21.87 -5.91
N ARG A 457 -20.28 -22.13 -5.88
CA ARG A 457 -19.31 -21.09 -5.54
C ARG A 457 -19.09 -20.18 -6.75
N MET A 458 -18.86 -18.90 -6.50
CA MET A 458 -18.44 -17.99 -7.57
C MET A 458 -17.09 -18.44 -8.14
N ILE A 459 -17.03 -18.55 -9.46
CA ILE A 459 -15.85 -18.91 -10.25
C ILE A 459 -15.04 -17.64 -10.50
N TRP A 460 -13.75 -17.72 -10.21
CA TRP A 460 -12.78 -16.65 -10.41
C TRP A 460 -11.61 -17.20 -11.22
N THR A 461 -11.35 -16.67 -12.41
CA THR A 461 -10.34 -17.20 -13.32
C THR A 461 -9.95 -16.16 -14.37
N GLY A 462 -8.72 -16.29 -14.87
CA GLY A 462 -8.22 -15.46 -15.96
C GLY A 462 -7.48 -14.22 -15.49
N LYS A 463 -6.62 -13.73 -16.39
CA LYS A 463 -5.78 -12.53 -16.20
C LYS A 463 -6.57 -11.34 -15.66
N GLU A 464 -7.67 -10.98 -16.33
CA GLU A 464 -8.45 -9.78 -15.99
C GLU A 464 -9.04 -9.83 -14.58
N GLU A 465 -9.49 -11.00 -14.12
CA GLU A 465 -10.05 -11.13 -12.78
C GLU A 465 -8.98 -11.10 -11.70
N VAL A 466 -7.82 -11.73 -11.93
CA VAL A 466 -6.68 -11.66 -11.01
C VAL A 466 -6.21 -10.21 -10.85
N ILE A 467 -6.05 -9.47 -11.95
CA ILE A 467 -5.69 -8.04 -11.90
C ILE A 467 -6.77 -7.25 -11.17
N HIS A 468 -8.05 -7.45 -11.49
CA HIS A 468 -9.14 -6.69 -10.88
C HIS A 468 -9.30 -6.96 -9.38
N LEU A 469 -9.16 -8.21 -8.94
CA LEU A 469 -9.22 -8.63 -7.54
C LEU A 469 -8.07 -8.07 -6.70
N SER A 470 -6.91 -7.82 -7.31
CA SER A 470 -5.79 -7.18 -6.60
C SER A 470 -6.03 -5.70 -6.25
N GLY A 471 -7.03 -5.06 -6.86
CA GLY A 471 -7.43 -3.69 -6.55
C GLY A 471 -6.37 -2.62 -6.82
N GLY A 472 -5.36 -2.91 -7.65
CA GLY A 472 -4.22 -2.00 -7.88
C GLY A 472 -3.08 -2.16 -6.87
N ASN A 473 -3.11 -3.19 -6.03
CA ASN A 473 -2.06 -3.49 -5.06
C ASN A 473 -1.19 -4.67 -5.54
N ILE A 474 0.11 -4.44 -5.71
CA ILE A 474 1.00 -5.46 -6.29
C ILE A 474 1.22 -6.64 -5.33
N LEU A 475 1.20 -6.41 -4.02
CA LEU A 475 1.30 -7.47 -3.01
C LEU A 475 0.08 -8.39 -3.05
N ALA A 476 -1.13 -7.81 -3.20
CA ALA A 476 -2.37 -8.56 -3.41
C ALA A 476 -2.30 -9.40 -4.69
N TYR A 477 -1.82 -8.83 -5.79
CA TYR A 477 -1.61 -9.54 -7.06
C TYR A 477 -0.65 -10.73 -6.89
N ILE A 478 0.54 -10.51 -6.34
CA ILE A 478 1.55 -11.57 -6.13
C ILE A 478 0.98 -12.67 -5.21
N SER A 479 0.25 -12.31 -4.16
CA SER A 479 -0.38 -13.27 -3.26
C SER A 479 -1.44 -14.12 -3.95
N ILE A 480 -2.28 -13.53 -4.81
CA ILE A 480 -3.22 -14.31 -5.64
C ILE A 480 -2.45 -15.29 -6.53
N CYS A 481 -1.41 -14.83 -7.23
CA CYS A 481 -0.56 -15.71 -8.05
C CYS A 481 0.09 -16.83 -7.21
N GLN A 482 0.57 -16.52 -6.01
CA GLN A 482 1.18 -17.48 -5.08
C GLN A 482 0.22 -18.62 -4.74
N HIS A 483 -1.02 -18.31 -4.36
CA HIS A 483 -2.00 -19.33 -4.01
C HIS A 483 -2.48 -20.13 -5.22
N ILE A 484 -2.70 -19.48 -6.39
CA ILE A 484 -3.00 -20.20 -7.64
C ILE A 484 -1.87 -21.18 -7.97
N TRP A 485 -0.63 -20.72 -7.91
CA TRP A 485 0.54 -21.55 -8.24
C TRP A 485 0.74 -22.68 -7.25
N HIS A 486 0.49 -22.45 -5.96
CA HIS A 486 0.57 -23.49 -4.93
C HIS A 486 -0.42 -24.63 -5.20
N VAL A 487 -1.69 -24.30 -5.51
CA VAL A 487 -2.69 -25.33 -5.84
C VAL A 487 -2.31 -26.06 -7.14
N TRP A 488 -1.80 -25.33 -8.13
CA TRP A 488 -1.34 -25.92 -9.39
C TRP A 488 -0.19 -26.92 -9.17
N VAL A 489 0.87 -26.53 -8.46
CA VAL A 489 2.02 -27.40 -8.17
C VAL A 489 1.56 -28.67 -7.45
N ARG A 490 0.68 -28.55 -6.44
CA ARG A 490 0.12 -29.72 -5.75
C ARG A 490 -0.62 -30.65 -6.71
N SER A 491 -1.45 -30.09 -7.60
CA SER A 491 -2.19 -30.90 -8.59
C SER A 491 -1.28 -31.58 -9.61
N GLU A 492 -0.11 -31.01 -9.92
CA GLU A 492 0.87 -31.63 -10.81
C GLU A 492 1.75 -32.64 -10.09
N HIS A 493 2.07 -32.45 -8.81
CA HIS A 493 2.74 -33.44 -7.97
C HIS A 493 1.94 -34.74 -7.89
N GLU A 494 0.60 -34.64 -7.80
CA GLU A 494 -0.28 -35.82 -7.81
C GLU A 494 -0.25 -36.56 -9.16
N LYS A 495 0.12 -35.89 -10.26
CA LYS A 495 0.16 -36.45 -11.62
C LYS A 495 1.55 -36.86 -12.10
N ARG A 496 2.63 -36.26 -11.58
CA ARG A 496 4.00 -36.42 -12.09
C ARG A 496 4.94 -36.89 -10.98
N GLN A 497 5.75 -37.91 -11.29
CA GLN A 497 6.77 -38.44 -10.38
C GLN A 497 8.03 -37.57 -10.27
N ASN A 498 8.27 -36.62 -11.20
CA ASN A 498 9.43 -35.73 -11.18
C ASN A 498 8.98 -34.26 -11.30
N ILE A 499 9.21 -33.50 -10.23
CA ILE A 499 8.72 -32.12 -10.05
C ILE A 499 9.83 -31.09 -10.32
N ASP A 500 11.09 -31.53 -10.40
CA ASP A 500 12.25 -30.64 -10.48
C ASP A 500 12.32 -29.87 -11.82
N ASN A 501 11.54 -30.27 -12.82
CA ASN A 501 11.44 -29.64 -14.14
C ASN A 501 9.98 -29.42 -14.58
N LEU A 502 9.18 -28.70 -13.79
CA LEU A 502 7.84 -28.29 -14.21
C LEU A 502 7.91 -27.28 -15.37
N PRO A 503 7.20 -27.51 -16.50
CA PRO A 503 7.12 -26.53 -17.57
C PRO A 503 6.28 -25.33 -17.14
N LEU A 504 6.42 -24.21 -17.87
CA LEU A 504 5.51 -23.08 -17.73
C LEU A 504 4.06 -23.55 -18.02
N PRO A 505 3.08 -23.28 -17.13
CA PRO A 505 1.69 -23.70 -17.35
C PRO A 505 1.06 -23.06 -18.61
N THR A 506 0.16 -23.78 -19.28
CA THR A 506 -0.51 -23.28 -20.49
C THR A 506 -1.95 -23.78 -20.66
N PRO A 507 -2.98 -23.00 -20.30
CA PRO A 507 -3.07 -22.19 -19.08
C PRO A 507 -3.36 -23.09 -17.84
N ILE A 508 -3.31 -22.51 -16.63
CA ILE A 508 -3.75 -23.17 -15.40
C ILE A 508 -5.28 -23.36 -15.47
N PRO A 509 -5.84 -24.56 -15.17
CA PRO A 509 -7.29 -24.80 -15.17
C PRO A 509 -8.09 -23.83 -14.31
N ASP A 510 -9.30 -23.47 -14.76
CA ASP A 510 -10.19 -22.51 -14.10
C ASP A 510 -10.52 -22.90 -12.65
N GLU A 511 -10.69 -24.21 -12.40
CA GLU A 511 -11.01 -24.76 -11.09
C GLU A 511 -9.86 -24.56 -10.11
N ILE A 512 -8.61 -24.78 -10.57
CA ILE A 512 -7.39 -24.55 -9.79
C ILE A 512 -7.23 -23.06 -9.47
N GLN A 513 -7.44 -22.19 -10.47
CA GLN A 513 -7.40 -20.74 -10.26
C GLN A 513 -8.44 -20.29 -9.24
N THR A 514 -9.68 -20.80 -9.37
CA THR A 514 -10.78 -20.48 -8.45
C THR A 514 -10.43 -20.88 -7.01
N ILE A 515 -9.92 -22.10 -6.79
CA ILE A 515 -9.50 -22.56 -5.45
C ILE A 515 -8.38 -21.68 -4.89
N GLY A 516 -7.36 -21.38 -5.71
CA GLY A 516 -6.25 -20.51 -5.30
C GLY A 516 -6.70 -19.10 -4.93
N ILE A 517 -7.61 -18.51 -5.71
CA ILE A 517 -8.15 -17.17 -5.46
C ILE A 517 -8.97 -17.13 -4.17
N HIS A 518 -9.80 -18.14 -3.89
CA HIS A 518 -10.53 -18.25 -2.62
C HIS A 518 -9.58 -18.40 -1.43
N ALA A 519 -8.52 -19.19 -1.57
CA ALA A 519 -7.49 -19.34 -0.56
C ALA A 519 -6.76 -18.01 -0.28
N ALA A 520 -6.40 -17.27 -1.33
CA ALA A 520 -5.80 -15.93 -1.20
C ALA A 520 -6.75 -14.96 -0.49
N SER A 521 -8.02 -14.93 -0.89
CA SER A 521 -9.05 -14.08 -0.27
C SER A 521 -9.17 -14.33 1.24
N THR A 522 -9.20 -15.61 1.62
CA THR A 522 -9.27 -16.04 3.03
C THR A 522 -8.01 -15.67 3.80
N TYR A 523 -6.82 -15.90 3.21
CA TYR A 523 -5.54 -15.52 3.79
C TYR A 523 -5.49 -14.02 4.09
N TRP A 524 -5.90 -13.18 3.14
CA TRP A 524 -5.90 -11.72 3.31
C TRP A 524 -6.89 -11.24 4.36
N LEU A 525 -8.05 -11.88 4.48
CA LEU A 525 -9.02 -11.54 5.52
C LEU A 525 -8.46 -11.85 6.91
N ASN A 526 -7.85 -13.03 7.09
CA ASN A 526 -7.23 -13.41 8.36
C ASN A 526 -6.04 -12.52 8.70
N LYS A 527 -5.24 -12.12 7.70
CA LYS A 527 -4.10 -11.22 7.88
C LYS A 527 -4.47 -9.84 8.44
N LEU A 528 -5.74 -9.42 8.37
CA LEU A 528 -6.17 -8.16 8.98
C LEU A 528 -5.88 -8.11 10.48
N THR A 529 -5.98 -9.24 11.19
CA THR A 529 -5.78 -9.32 12.64
C THR A 529 -4.31 -9.13 13.06
N GLU A 530 -3.36 -9.39 12.15
CA GLU A 530 -1.93 -9.19 12.41
C GLU A 530 -1.54 -7.71 12.55
N GLN A 531 -2.44 -6.79 12.17
CA GLN A 531 -2.18 -5.35 12.17
C GLN A 531 -2.71 -4.68 13.45
N PRO A 532 -2.13 -3.56 13.92
CA PRO A 532 -2.66 -2.82 15.07
C PRO A 532 -4.13 -2.45 14.91
N GLY A 533 -5.02 -2.83 15.83
CA GLY A 533 -6.48 -2.65 15.71
C GLY A 533 -7.16 -3.57 14.67
N GLY A 534 -6.47 -4.63 14.26
CA GLY A 534 -6.86 -5.54 13.20
C GLY A 534 -8.12 -6.34 13.47
N ASP A 535 -8.30 -6.81 14.70
CA ASP A 535 -9.47 -7.60 15.12
C ASP A 535 -10.76 -6.81 14.98
N VAL A 536 -10.75 -5.58 15.48
CA VAL A 536 -11.88 -4.65 15.42
C VAL A 536 -12.23 -4.34 13.96
N ARG A 537 -11.22 -4.07 13.11
CA ARG A 537 -11.43 -3.89 11.68
C ARG A 537 -11.99 -5.15 11.02
N LYS A 538 -11.46 -6.33 11.32
CA LYS A 538 -11.95 -7.59 10.76
C LYS A 538 -13.42 -7.82 11.09
N LYS A 539 -13.84 -7.63 12.35
CA LYS A 539 -15.24 -7.72 12.77
C LYS A 539 -16.16 -6.82 11.94
N PHE A 540 -15.76 -5.56 11.72
CA PHE A 540 -16.51 -4.64 10.88
C PHE A 540 -16.59 -5.11 9.42
N ILE A 541 -15.48 -5.58 8.86
CA ILE A 541 -15.40 -6.06 7.47
C ILE A 541 -16.23 -7.33 7.27
N ASP A 542 -16.21 -8.26 8.23
CA ASP A 542 -17.08 -9.45 8.26
C ASP A 542 -18.55 -9.06 8.22
N PHE A 543 -18.92 -8.08 9.06
CA PHE A 543 -20.28 -7.56 9.12
C PHE A 543 -20.71 -6.89 7.80
N LEU A 544 -19.86 -6.02 7.25
CA LEU A 544 -20.12 -5.37 5.96
C LEU A 544 -20.25 -6.39 4.82
N GLY A 545 -19.35 -7.36 4.75
CA GLY A 545 -19.38 -8.43 3.75
C GLY A 545 -20.67 -9.22 3.80
N ALA A 546 -21.12 -9.60 5.00
CA ALA A 546 -22.38 -10.31 5.21
C ALA A 546 -23.61 -9.46 4.80
N ILE A 547 -23.65 -8.18 5.18
CA ILE A 547 -24.75 -7.28 4.81
C ILE A 547 -24.80 -7.05 3.30
N PHE A 548 -23.67 -6.72 2.67
CA PHE A 548 -23.64 -6.49 1.22
C PHE A 548 -24.05 -7.75 0.47
N HIS A 549 -23.57 -8.92 0.88
CA HIS A 549 -23.92 -10.19 0.24
C HIS A 549 -25.42 -10.45 0.37
N LYS A 550 -25.97 -10.34 1.59
CA LYS A 550 -27.40 -10.50 1.85
C LYS A 550 -28.23 -9.53 1.00
N ASN A 551 -27.95 -8.24 1.06
CA ASN A 551 -28.72 -7.22 0.36
C ASN A 551 -28.71 -7.45 -1.15
N MET A 552 -27.55 -7.73 -1.74
CA MET A 552 -27.43 -7.97 -3.18
C MET A 552 -28.03 -9.31 -3.61
N LEU A 553 -27.97 -10.35 -2.77
CA LEU A 553 -28.52 -11.67 -3.09
C LEU A 553 -30.05 -11.66 -3.10
N TYR A 554 -30.66 -10.92 -2.16
CA TYR A 554 -32.10 -10.82 -2.01
C TYR A 554 -32.75 -9.68 -2.80
N ASP A 555 -31.98 -8.72 -3.32
CA ASP A 555 -32.45 -7.73 -4.31
C ASP A 555 -32.65 -8.40 -5.68
N LEU A 556 -33.70 -9.21 -5.81
CA LEU A 556 -34.03 -9.93 -7.04
C LEU A 556 -34.31 -9.00 -8.22
N ALA A 557 -34.75 -7.77 -7.95
CA ALA A 557 -34.93 -6.74 -8.96
C ALA A 557 -33.59 -6.14 -9.44
N MET A 558 -32.48 -6.38 -8.72
CA MET A 558 -31.17 -5.78 -8.99
C MET A 558 -31.29 -4.25 -9.09
N SER A 559 -32.00 -3.66 -8.14
CA SER A 559 -32.27 -2.23 -8.04
C SER A 559 -30.99 -1.45 -7.74
N TYR A 560 -30.09 -2.04 -6.93
CA TYR A 560 -28.85 -1.39 -6.49
C TYR A 560 -27.56 -2.11 -6.94
N PRO A 561 -27.14 -1.88 -8.21
CA PRO A 561 -25.84 -2.13 -8.81
C PRO A 561 -24.62 -2.40 -7.95
N GLY A 562 -24.44 -1.41 -7.06
CA GLY A 562 -23.22 -1.12 -6.33
C GLY A 562 -23.39 -1.32 -4.84
N GLY A 563 -24.28 -2.22 -4.44
CA GLY A 563 -24.49 -2.60 -3.05
C GLY A 563 -23.26 -3.24 -2.37
N ASN A 564 -22.11 -3.34 -3.05
CA ASN A 564 -20.82 -3.77 -2.49
C ASN A 564 -19.99 -2.61 -1.91
N GLY A 565 -20.59 -1.44 -1.77
CA GLY A 565 -20.02 -0.27 -1.12
C GLY A 565 -21.07 0.74 -0.69
N PHE A 566 -20.61 1.77 0.02
CA PHE A 566 -21.45 2.84 0.56
C PHE A 566 -20.80 4.21 0.37
N SER A 567 -21.57 5.29 0.54
CA SER A 567 -21.07 6.66 0.44
C SER A 567 -21.67 7.58 1.50
N ILE A 568 -20.80 8.38 2.12
CA ILE A 568 -21.09 9.27 3.26
C ILE A 568 -20.64 10.69 2.94
N LYS A 569 -21.34 11.70 3.48
CA LYS A 569 -20.94 13.12 3.35
C LYS A 569 -19.63 13.38 4.09
N ASN A 570 -18.75 14.19 3.50
CA ASN A 570 -17.48 14.52 4.14
C ASN A 570 -17.69 15.29 5.45
N GLU A 571 -18.66 16.20 5.49
CA GLU A 571 -19.05 16.93 6.70
C GLU A 571 -19.44 16.00 7.86
N GLU A 572 -20.17 14.92 7.58
CA GLU A 572 -20.51 13.92 8.62
C GLU A 572 -19.25 13.22 9.14
N LEU A 573 -18.34 12.81 8.26
CA LEU A 573 -17.07 12.17 8.63
C LEU A 573 -16.17 13.08 9.46
N GLU A 574 -16.17 14.38 9.19
CA GLU A 574 -15.41 15.39 9.93
C GLU A 574 -16.00 15.66 11.32
N ARG A 575 -17.34 15.66 11.41
CA ARG A 575 -18.08 15.89 12.66
C ARG A 575 -17.97 14.71 13.63
N ASP A 576 -18.07 13.48 13.13
CA ASP A 576 -17.92 12.25 13.94
C ASP A 576 -16.52 11.67 13.72
N ARG A 577 -15.54 12.24 14.44
CA ARG A 577 -14.11 11.89 14.30
C ARG A 577 -13.80 10.43 14.65
N GLU A 578 -14.62 9.81 15.49
CA GLU A 578 -14.47 8.40 15.88
C GLU A 578 -14.73 7.50 14.66
N ILE A 579 -15.91 7.64 14.04
CA ILE A 579 -16.28 6.85 12.86
C ILE A 579 -15.44 7.25 11.64
N GLY A 580 -15.26 8.55 11.42
CA GLY A 580 -14.44 9.07 10.33
C GLY A 580 -12.99 8.58 10.41
N GLY A 581 -12.41 8.62 11.61
CA GLY A 581 -11.07 8.09 11.89
C GLY A 581 -10.97 6.59 11.67
N PHE A 582 -11.94 5.81 12.16
CA PHE A 582 -11.98 4.36 11.96
C PHE A 582 -12.08 3.96 10.48
N LEU A 583 -12.99 4.59 9.71
CA LEU A 583 -13.16 4.29 8.28
C LEU A 583 -11.91 4.66 7.46
N LYS A 584 -11.27 5.79 7.77
CA LYS A 584 -10.00 6.19 7.16
C LYS A 584 -8.89 5.21 7.48
N GLN A 585 -8.80 4.78 8.74
CA GLN A 585 -7.84 3.75 9.16
C GLN A 585 -8.11 2.43 8.40
N ALA A 586 -9.37 2.01 8.29
CA ALA A 586 -9.71 0.81 7.52
C ALA A 586 -9.31 0.91 6.04
N ALA A 587 -9.42 2.09 5.42
CA ALA A 587 -8.91 2.31 4.06
C ALA A 587 -7.38 2.22 4.00
N ASP A 588 -6.67 2.85 4.93
CA ASP A 588 -5.21 2.94 4.90
C ASP A 588 -4.47 1.65 5.26
N TYR A 589 -5.16 0.75 5.97
CA TYR A 589 -4.70 -0.62 6.18
C TYR A 589 -5.11 -1.57 5.04
N GLY A 590 -5.80 -1.04 4.01
CA GLY A 590 -6.22 -1.79 2.83
C GLY A 590 -7.43 -2.70 3.07
N ALA A 591 -8.18 -2.50 4.16
CA ALA A 591 -9.42 -3.23 4.42
C ALA A 591 -10.58 -2.65 3.58
N LEU A 592 -10.60 -1.33 3.41
CA LEU A 592 -11.50 -0.61 2.53
C LEU A 592 -10.74 0.10 1.40
N PHE A 593 -11.47 0.52 0.37
CA PHE A 593 -11.04 1.55 -0.58
C PHE A 593 -11.90 2.77 -0.41
N ASP A 594 -11.27 3.92 -0.22
CA ASP A 594 -11.92 5.22 -0.29
C ASP A 594 -11.75 5.84 -1.70
N ILE A 595 -12.78 6.54 -2.18
CA ILE A 595 -12.73 7.30 -3.42
C ILE A 595 -13.57 8.58 -3.24
N PRO A 596 -13.08 9.76 -3.66
CA PRO A 596 -13.94 10.93 -3.77
C PRO A 596 -15.19 10.63 -4.62
N HIS A 597 -16.34 11.14 -4.18
CA HIS A 597 -17.61 10.95 -4.84
C HIS A 597 -18.22 12.28 -5.28
N THR A 598 -18.25 12.51 -6.59
CA THR A 598 -19.14 13.50 -7.18
C THR A 598 -20.55 12.92 -7.27
N THR A 599 -21.40 13.29 -6.31
CA THR A 599 -22.74 12.71 -6.20
C THR A 599 -23.72 13.25 -7.24
N LYS A 600 -24.71 12.44 -7.59
CA LYS A 600 -25.89 12.87 -8.35
C LYS A 600 -27.06 13.27 -7.47
N THR A 601 -26.91 13.22 -6.14
CA THR A 601 -27.96 13.70 -5.24
C THR A 601 -28.18 15.20 -5.44
N PRO A 602 -29.42 15.70 -5.23
CA PRO A 602 -29.74 17.11 -5.49
C PRO A 602 -28.87 18.10 -4.71
N ASP A 603 -28.39 17.71 -3.52
CA ASP A 603 -27.53 18.52 -2.66
C ASP A 603 -26.12 18.76 -3.25
N LYS A 604 -25.65 17.92 -4.18
CA LYS A 604 -24.31 17.97 -4.81
C LYS A 604 -23.15 18.07 -3.81
N LEU A 605 -23.38 17.69 -2.55
CA LEU A 605 -22.38 17.81 -1.50
C LEU A 605 -21.25 16.79 -1.68
N PRO A 606 -20.00 17.15 -1.33
CA PRO A 606 -18.87 16.24 -1.45
C PRO A 606 -19.05 15.05 -0.51
N ARG A 607 -18.79 13.87 -1.05
CA ARG A 607 -18.91 12.59 -0.35
C ARG A 607 -17.67 11.75 -0.58
N THR A 608 -17.48 10.76 0.27
CA THR A 608 -16.49 9.68 0.08
C THR A 608 -17.23 8.37 -0.15
N LYS A 609 -16.80 7.57 -1.14
CA LYS A 609 -17.24 6.18 -1.32
C LYS A 609 -16.30 5.25 -0.59
N PHE A 610 -16.85 4.28 0.13
CA PHE A 610 -16.10 3.19 0.73
C PHE A 610 -16.55 1.87 0.09
N TYR A 611 -15.59 1.08 -0.36
CA TYR A 611 -15.81 -0.27 -0.88
C TYR A 611 -14.96 -1.26 -0.09
N LEU A 612 -15.41 -2.50 0.04
CA LEU A 612 -14.52 -3.58 0.48
C LEU A 612 -13.34 -3.71 -0.50
N ASN A 613 -12.18 -4.09 0.03
CA ASN A 613 -11.07 -4.47 -0.84
C ASN A 613 -11.51 -5.61 -1.79
N PRO A 614 -11.33 -5.49 -3.13
CA PRO A 614 -11.75 -6.51 -4.08
C PRO A 614 -11.17 -7.89 -3.79
N ILE A 615 -10.03 -7.98 -3.10
CA ILE A 615 -9.45 -9.26 -2.70
C ILE A 615 -10.35 -10.05 -1.75
N PHE A 616 -11.28 -9.40 -1.04
CA PHE A 616 -12.26 -10.06 -0.17
C PHE A 616 -13.52 -10.53 -0.90
N SER A 617 -13.70 -10.13 -2.17
CA SER A 617 -14.91 -10.47 -2.95
C SER A 617 -15.14 -11.98 -3.07
N PRO A 618 -14.11 -12.82 -3.30
CA PRO A 618 -14.28 -14.27 -3.33
C PRO A 618 -14.81 -14.83 -2.00
N TYR A 619 -14.22 -14.43 -0.86
CA TYR A 619 -14.63 -14.89 0.47
C TYR A 619 -16.11 -14.55 0.77
N TYR A 620 -16.50 -13.28 0.57
CA TYR A 620 -17.87 -12.82 0.82
C TYR A 620 -18.86 -13.13 -0.30
N ARG A 621 -18.41 -13.76 -1.39
CA ARG A 621 -19.23 -14.04 -2.58
C ARG A 621 -19.88 -12.77 -3.14
N LEU A 622 -19.08 -11.72 -3.26
CA LEU A 622 -19.50 -10.43 -3.79
C LEU A 622 -18.96 -10.22 -5.21
N PRO A 623 -19.64 -9.42 -6.04
CA PRO A 623 -19.04 -8.84 -7.23
C PRO A 623 -17.83 -7.98 -6.88
N ALA A 624 -16.70 -8.22 -7.55
CA ALA A 624 -15.53 -7.36 -7.40
C ALA A 624 -15.68 -6.03 -8.17
N GLN A 625 -16.54 -5.98 -9.19
CA GLN A 625 -16.75 -4.76 -9.97
C GLN A 625 -17.48 -3.70 -9.15
N ARG A 626 -16.93 -2.49 -9.14
CA ARG A 626 -17.55 -1.31 -8.54
C ARG A 626 -18.42 -0.66 -9.60
N THR A 627 -19.73 -0.55 -9.35
CA THR A 627 -20.61 0.24 -10.22
C THR A 627 -20.57 1.71 -9.81
N LYS A 628 -21.13 2.58 -10.65
CA LYS A 628 -21.01 4.03 -10.50
C LYS A 628 -21.62 4.55 -9.19
N GLU A 629 -22.77 4.03 -8.77
CA GLU A 629 -23.47 4.48 -7.57
C GLU A 629 -23.40 3.41 -6.46
N PRO A 630 -22.71 3.68 -5.33
CA PRO A 630 -22.81 2.87 -4.12
C PRO A 630 -24.10 3.19 -3.34
N SER A 631 -24.34 2.47 -2.24
CA SER A 631 -25.44 2.80 -1.32
C SER A 631 -25.16 4.13 -0.61
N TYR A 632 -26.11 5.07 -0.63
CA TYR A 632 -25.99 6.31 0.15
C TYR A 632 -26.42 6.04 1.59
N VAL A 633 -25.54 6.30 2.56
CA VAL A 633 -25.80 6.01 3.98
C VAL A 633 -25.42 7.20 4.84
N ARG A 634 -26.14 7.38 5.95
CA ARG A 634 -25.80 8.39 6.97
C ARG A 634 -24.80 7.83 7.96
N ILE A 635 -24.09 8.73 8.65
CA ILE A 635 -23.10 8.28 9.65
C ILE A 635 -23.74 7.55 10.84
N SER A 636 -25.00 7.85 11.16
CA SER A 636 -25.77 7.11 12.17
C SER A 636 -25.97 5.63 11.81
N GLU A 637 -26.15 5.32 10.53
CA GLU A 637 -26.29 3.94 10.05
C GLU A 637 -24.97 3.19 10.18
N ILE A 638 -23.84 3.85 9.90
CA ILE A 638 -22.51 3.29 10.14
C ILE A 638 -22.30 3.00 11.62
N ARG A 639 -22.71 3.92 12.50
CA ARG A 639 -22.64 3.72 13.95
C ARG A 639 -23.41 2.46 14.36
N GLU A 640 -24.63 2.28 13.85
CA GLU A 640 -25.40 1.05 14.09
C GLU A 640 -24.70 -0.20 13.57
N TRP A 641 -24.04 -0.12 12.41
CA TRP A 641 -23.26 -1.23 11.87
C TRP A 641 -22.07 -1.57 12.75
N MET A 642 -21.33 -0.56 13.24
CA MET A 642 -20.21 -0.75 14.17
C MET A 642 -20.68 -1.34 15.51
N ILE A 643 -21.83 -0.91 16.04
CA ILE A 643 -22.43 -1.52 17.24
C ILE A 643 -22.79 -2.99 17.00
N LYS A 644 -23.45 -3.31 15.88
CA LYS A 644 -23.83 -4.69 15.54
C LYS A 644 -22.64 -5.59 15.26
N ALA A 645 -21.53 -5.00 14.81
CA ALA A 645 -20.26 -5.68 14.60
C ALA A 645 -19.42 -5.77 15.88
N GLU A 646 -19.90 -5.27 17.02
CA GLU A 646 -19.16 -5.23 18.30
C GLU A 646 -17.82 -4.48 18.18
N VAL A 647 -17.82 -3.42 17.39
CA VAL A 647 -16.67 -2.51 17.21
C VAL A 647 -16.73 -1.38 18.23
N ILE A 648 -17.95 -0.97 18.62
CA ILE A 648 -18.23 0.04 19.64
C ILE A 648 -19.40 -0.43 20.51
N THR A 649 -19.45 0.03 21.77
CA THR A 649 -20.50 -0.37 22.72
C THR A 649 -21.77 0.49 22.60
N LYS A 650 -22.94 -0.11 22.91
CA LYS A 650 -24.21 0.63 22.97
C LYS A 650 -24.18 1.62 24.13
N GLY A 651 -24.42 2.90 23.85
CA GLY A 651 -24.45 3.96 24.86
C GLY A 651 -23.15 4.78 24.95
N ALA A 652 -22.13 4.45 24.15
CA ALA A 652 -21.03 5.38 23.89
C ALA A 652 -21.59 6.64 23.21
N THR A 653 -21.89 7.68 24.00
CA THR A 653 -22.01 9.05 23.48
C THR A 653 -20.73 9.40 22.73
N PRO A 654 -20.75 10.35 21.76
CA PRO A 654 -19.53 10.92 21.19
C PRO A 654 -18.80 11.73 22.27
N ARG A 655 -18.30 11.06 23.31
CA ARG A 655 -17.22 11.54 24.13
C ARG A 655 -15.99 11.51 23.22
N GLN A 656 -15.11 12.48 23.42
CA GLN A 656 -13.76 12.48 22.89
C GLN A 656 -13.03 11.25 23.45
N LEU A 657 -13.35 10.07 22.94
CA LEU A 657 -12.44 8.93 22.99
C LEU A 657 -11.31 9.36 22.07
N SER A 658 -10.21 9.79 22.69
CA SER A 658 -8.94 9.72 22.02
C SER A 658 -8.79 8.30 21.49
N LEU A 659 -8.20 8.13 20.32
CA LEU A 659 -8.05 6.85 19.62
C LEU A 659 -7.18 5.81 20.38
N PHE A 660 -7.03 5.94 21.71
CA PHE A 660 -6.06 5.24 22.55
C PHE A 660 -6.63 4.57 23.82
N ASP A 661 -7.91 4.72 24.15
CA ASP A 661 -8.45 4.08 25.36
C ASP A 661 -9.06 2.70 25.06
N LEU A 662 -8.20 1.69 25.01
CA LEU A 662 -8.59 0.29 25.23
C LEU A 662 -7.95 -0.19 26.54
N GLU A 663 -8.79 -0.15 27.58
CA GLU A 663 -8.86 -1.04 28.75
C GLU A 663 -7.61 -1.21 29.63
N THR A 664 -7.57 -0.45 30.73
CA THR A 664 -7.00 -0.88 32.02
C THR A 664 -8.01 -1.79 32.74
N GLU A 665 -7.77 -3.10 32.78
CA GLU A 665 -8.35 -3.97 33.82
C GLU A 665 -7.33 -4.09 34.97
N GLU A 666 -7.45 -3.22 35.97
CA GLU A 666 -6.97 -3.48 37.34
C GLU A 666 -8.01 -2.92 38.30
N ASP A 667 -8.95 -3.78 38.69
CA ASP A 667 -9.53 -3.87 40.05
C ASP A 667 -10.57 -5.00 40.09
N LYS A 668 -10.08 -6.24 40.26
CA LYS A 668 -10.74 -7.34 40.99
C LYS A 668 -9.71 -8.30 41.55
#